data_AF-A0A1G0INP0-F1
#
_entry.id   AF-A0A1G0INP0-F1
#
_cell.length_a   1.000
_cell.length_b   1.000
_cell.length_c   1.000
_cell.angle_alpha   90.00
_cell.angle_beta   90.00
_cell.angle_gamma   90.00
#
_symmetry.space_group_name_H-M   'P 1'
#
loop_
_entity.id
_entity.type
_entity.pdbx_description
1 polymer ?
#
loop_
_entity_poly.entity_id
_entity_poly.type
_entity_poly.pdbx_seq_one_letter_code
_entity_poly.pdbx_strand_id
1 'polypeptide(L)'
;MPQVNPDKAFVQQPAKRPPVNAAQPLPADWFDQLGKLIADNLLQLEDTVLLYPIHEIDVYRSLTQRSEFFYHLERHAGDASTYSEKEGLRQSLQTLYRVLTDEKTNHDLKHALSHKLHEGIKNCTPGFHNRSNECLESLNLPEHLDDMLSVIRQGIVSMAASHATNEVHTHNRFFMVACHLGYGVRPLNPDDACAGLLSEDVIQEKLKQAFKTRYTLFSVLNALVDQLQALVQLRGYQGEKASGYVYEDYTPFDNLFLKPYLGELLMEQLFASREDENMVPVVTDINWCTVKQALLRKIRDEQYFIFTPDENALLDATLSDDGSMLLPINADSLMLITNDLEISACLAFYRGFSGNISAALSAVCLERTLLIAAQAGKLDDVKKLAAQGAEVNAVLGILIAKHKVAVMNDPELRAMITPVGFIGIIFEGALAGKTVADVWVNSKRGRYWLAEEARLQAILPDTLAGKPKAAWLAQANTEKPTHYARWFSRESHLVKQFLQHIVYGEEDQVEALLETHPMMRNCLLHGTTKVVDYSRRAFKHLTAFQLALCALDNEMCDRLKAYMSEEEITEQYQAIFLTGYEAYAKTQQPFDFTRIVRAITDSRDADVKTALQLQQPNMTELWQTLEQFRRDFTRCSQHEIIFNPTHLQKVFEHYCAKFVSWSFEKRDLFWRQIVGYVQRFLPANIAQDVAQDFYYRVEYNEKSNRTLNYINDDASFYPISFSSYTGLGYEYAAYAGRRQRHYDVSAGGWGIYDFFPQSCGDRFFAKLMPHKGSRLRLTVLMPQLEQADECVIS
;
A
#
# COMPACT_ATOMS: atom_id res chain seq x y z
N MET A 1 12.99 -14.12 -13.96
CA MET A 1 11.78 -13.81 -14.76
C MET A 1 12.09 -14.31 -16.15
N PRO A 2 11.26 -15.19 -16.72
CA PRO A 2 11.42 -15.55 -18.12
C PRO A 2 11.36 -14.28 -18.95
N GLN A 3 12.26 -14.16 -19.92
CA GLN A 3 12.33 -12.97 -20.73
C GLN A 3 11.09 -12.91 -21.62
N VAL A 4 10.29 -11.86 -21.51
CA VAL A 4 9.16 -11.64 -22.42
C VAL A 4 9.72 -11.40 -23.82
N ASN A 5 9.20 -12.11 -24.82
CA ASN A 5 9.60 -11.88 -26.22
C ASN A 5 8.84 -10.64 -26.75
N PRO A 6 9.49 -9.48 -26.92
CA PRO A 6 8.78 -8.27 -27.33
C PRO A 6 8.15 -8.39 -28.72
N ASP A 7 8.78 -9.14 -29.63
CA ASP A 7 8.36 -9.28 -31.02
C ASP A 7 7.09 -10.13 -31.19
N LYS A 8 6.68 -10.82 -30.13
CA LYS A 8 5.48 -11.69 -30.12
C LYS A 8 4.50 -11.26 -29.03
N ALA A 9 4.97 -11.10 -27.79
CA ALA A 9 4.12 -10.79 -26.65
C ALA A 9 3.74 -9.31 -26.51
N PHE A 10 4.42 -8.40 -27.22
CA PHE A 10 4.07 -6.97 -27.24
C PHE A 10 3.65 -6.46 -28.62
N VAL A 11 3.20 -7.36 -29.51
CA VAL A 11 2.61 -6.95 -30.78
C VAL A 11 1.28 -6.24 -30.53
N GLN A 12 1.21 -4.97 -30.90
CA GLN A 12 -0.03 -4.18 -30.87
C GLN A 12 -1.02 -4.76 -31.87
N GLN A 13 -2.22 -5.12 -31.40
CA GLN A 13 -3.27 -5.65 -32.26
C GLN A 13 -4.06 -4.53 -32.96
N PRO A 14 -4.55 -4.76 -34.19
CA PRO A 14 -5.34 -3.77 -34.92
C PRO A 14 -6.64 -3.44 -34.19
N ALA A 15 -7.12 -2.20 -34.32
CA ALA A 15 -8.39 -1.79 -33.76
C ALA A 15 -9.53 -2.61 -34.39
N LYS A 16 -10.10 -3.53 -33.61
CA LYS A 16 -11.36 -4.18 -33.96
C LYS A 16 -12.48 -3.22 -33.55
N ARG A 17 -13.40 -2.95 -34.47
CA ARG A 17 -14.66 -2.29 -34.14
C ARG A 17 -15.67 -3.38 -33.85
N PRO A 18 -16.57 -3.21 -32.87
CA PRO A 18 -17.60 -4.21 -32.61
C PRO A 18 -18.35 -4.52 -33.90
N PRO A 19 -18.72 -5.77 -34.16
CA PRO A 19 -19.49 -6.16 -35.34
C PRO A 19 -20.91 -5.64 -35.21
N VAL A 20 -21.07 -4.33 -35.35
CA VAL A 20 -22.37 -3.68 -35.39
C VAL A 20 -22.89 -3.82 -36.81
N ASN A 21 -24.17 -4.14 -36.96
CA ASN A 21 -24.83 -4.24 -38.26
C ASN A 21 -24.82 -2.87 -38.97
N ALA A 22 -23.73 -2.55 -39.65
CA ALA A 22 -23.50 -1.28 -40.34
C ALA A 22 -24.49 -1.03 -41.48
N ALA A 23 -25.31 -2.04 -41.84
CA ALA A 23 -26.31 -1.96 -42.89
C ALA A 23 -27.58 -1.20 -42.47
N GLN A 24 -27.84 -1.00 -41.17
CA GLN A 24 -28.99 -0.18 -40.76
C GLN A 24 -28.61 1.32 -40.77
N PRO A 25 -29.29 2.15 -41.60
CA PRO A 25 -29.07 3.58 -41.59
C PRO A 25 -29.49 4.15 -40.24
N LEU A 26 -28.65 5.03 -39.68
CA LEU A 26 -29.00 5.75 -38.45
C LEU A 26 -30.17 6.70 -38.72
N PRO A 27 -31.15 6.81 -37.80
CA PRO A 27 -32.16 7.86 -37.87
C PRO A 27 -31.52 9.25 -37.97
N ALA A 28 -32.17 10.21 -38.64
CA ALA A 28 -31.65 11.56 -38.77
C ALA A 28 -31.47 12.25 -37.40
N ASP A 29 -32.29 11.87 -36.42
CA ASP A 29 -32.32 12.34 -35.03
C ASP A 29 -31.62 11.37 -34.05
N TRP A 30 -30.73 10.49 -34.53
CA TRP A 30 -30.05 9.48 -33.68
C TRP A 30 -29.36 10.07 -32.45
N PHE A 31 -28.85 11.30 -32.54
CA PHE A 31 -28.14 11.98 -31.44
C PHE A 31 -29.09 12.35 -30.30
N ASP A 32 -30.25 12.90 -30.62
CA ASP A 32 -31.33 13.18 -29.66
C ASP A 32 -31.87 11.88 -29.05
N GLN A 33 -32.03 10.86 -29.89
CA GLN A 33 -32.50 9.54 -29.45
C GLN A 33 -31.50 8.86 -28.52
N LEU A 34 -30.19 8.98 -28.77
CA LEU A 34 -29.15 8.49 -27.85
C LEU A 34 -29.28 9.16 -26.49
N GLY A 35 -29.46 10.48 -26.47
CA GLY A 35 -29.63 11.23 -25.23
C GLY A 35 -30.84 10.75 -24.43
N LYS A 36 -32.01 10.60 -25.09
CA LYS A 36 -33.23 10.07 -24.47
C LYS A 36 -33.10 8.62 -24.03
N LEU A 37 -32.44 7.78 -24.83
CA LEU A 37 -32.22 6.38 -24.49
C LEU A 37 -31.43 6.24 -23.20
N ILE A 38 -30.35 7.00 -23.04
CA ILE A 38 -29.52 6.97 -21.83
C ILE A 38 -30.27 7.62 -20.65
N ALA A 39 -30.74 8.85 -20.82
CA ALA A 39 -31.30 9.63 -19.71
C ALA A 39 -32.67 9.12 -19.25
N ASP A 40 -33.58 8.84 -20.19
CA ASP A 40 -34.98 8.57 -19.88
C ASP A 40 -35.25 7.07 -19.73
N ASN A 41 -34.66 6.22 -20.57
CA ASN A 41 -34.99 4.80 -20.61
C ASN A 41 -34.06 3.93 -19.74
N LEU A 42 -32.75 4.11 -19.87
CA LEU A 42 -31.76 3.22 -19.24
C LEU A 42 -31.40 3.65 -17.82
N LEU A 43 -31.20 4.96 -17.57
CA LEU A 43 -30.80 5.47 -16.25
C LEU A 43 -31.93 6.15 -15.47
N GLN A 44 -33.03 6.53 -16.15
CA GLN A 44 -34.18 7.21 -15.54
C GLN A 44 -33.76 8.42 -14.69
N LEU A 45 -32.91 9.29 -15.25
CA LEU A 45 -32.33 10.44 -14.56
C LEU A 45 -33.42 11.38 -14.03
N GLU A 46 -33.24 11.87 -12.81
CA GLU A 46 -34.25 12.71 -12.16
C GLU A 46 -34.43 14.04 -12.89
N ASP A 47 -35.69 14.38 -13.15
CA ASP A 47 -36.11 15.67 -13.72
C ASP A 47 -36.63 16.66 -12.65
N THR A 48 -36.26 16.42 -11.39
CA THR A 48 -36.53 17.31 -10.26
C THR A 48 -35.36 18.25 -10.04
N VAL A 49 -35.66 19.50 -9.69
CA VAL A 49 -34.68 20.59 -9.61
C VAL A 49 -33.67 20.34 -8.48
N LEU A 50 -32.38 20.21 -8.82
CA LEU A 50 -31.27 20.25 -7.86
C LEU A 50 -30.60 21.63 -7.88
N LEU A 51 -30.26 22.14 -6.70
CA LEU A 51 -29.51 23.38 -6.50
C LEU A 51 -28.02 23.07 -6.37
N TYR A 52 -27.23 23.31 -7.44
CA TYR A 52 -25.77 23.35 -7.34
C TYR A 52 -25.17 24.48 -8.21
N PRO A 53 -24.05 25.09 -7.78
CA PRO A 53 -23.40 26.18 -8.50
C PRO A 53 -22.57 25.65 -9.69
N ILE A 54 -22.79 26.21 -10.88
CA ILE A 54 -21.92 25.99 -12.05
C ILE A 54 -21.00 27.20 -12.19
N HIS A 55 -19.68 26.98 -12.14
CA HIS A 55 -18.67 28.03 -12.05
C HIS A 55 -18.29 28.73 -13.37
N GLU A 56 -19.05 28.61 -14.45
CA GLU A 56 -18.61 29.16 -15.75
C GLU A 56 -19.38 30.38 -16.26
N ILE A 57 -20.52 30.79 -15.67
CA ILE A 57 -21.24 32.00 -16.08
C ILE A 57 -21.98 32.58 -14.86
N ASP A 58 -21.93 33.90 -14.66
CA ASP A 58 -22.65 34.69 -13.62
C ASP A 58 -24.21 34.61 -13.73
N VAL A 59 -24.77 33.48 -14.15
CA VAL A 59 -26.20 33.23 -14.24
C VAL A 59 -26.50 31.93 -13.50
N TYR A 60 -27.13 32.03 -12.34
CA TYR A 60 -27.72 30.89 -11.64
C TYR A 60 -28.78 30.24 -12.55
N ARG A 61 -28.43 29.14 -13.20
CA ARG A 61 -29.39 28.26 -13.87
C ARG A 61 -29.54 26.99 -13.08
N SER A 62 -30.74 26.72 -12.59
CA SER A 62 -31.13 25.44 -12.02
C SER A 62 -31.31 24.42 -13.14
N LEU A 63 -30.48 23.38 -13.18
CA LEU A 63 -30.64 22.24 -14.10
C LEU A 63 -30.99 20.98 -13.29
N THR A 64 -31.90 20.19 -13.83
CA THR A 64 -32.19 18.82 -13.36
C THR A 64 -31.06 17.88 -13.80
N GLN A 65 -30.91 16.68 -13.22
CA GLN A 65 -29.89 15.72 -13.68
C GLN A 65 -30.05 15.40 -15.17
N ARG A 66 -31.31 15.24 -15.59
CA ARG A 66 -31.70 15.09 -16.98
C ARG A 66 -31.24 16.28 -17.84
N SER A 67 -31.58 17.51 -17.43
CA SER A 67 -31.24 18.72 -18.21
C SER A 67 -29.73 18.99 -18.24
N GLU A 68 -29.01 18.67 -17.17
CA GLU A 68 -27.54 18.73 -17.09
C GLU A 68 -26.93 17.76 -18.12
N PHE A 69 -27.40 16.51 -18.17
CA PHE A 69 -26.93 15.52 -19.13
C PHE A 69 -27.07 15.99 -20.58
N PHE A 70 -28.26 16.47 -20.98
CA PHE A 70 -28.47 16.98 -22.34
C PHE A 70 -27.62 18.22 -22.65
N TYR A 71 -27.48 19.13 -21.69
CA TYR A 71 -26.61 20.31 -21.86
C TYR A 71 -25.16 19.92 -22.15
N HIS A 72 -24.60 18.98 -21.37
CA HIS A 72 -23.25 18.50 -21.58
C HIS A 72 -23.11 17.70 -22.88
N LEU A 73 -24.10 16.85 -23.21
CA LEU A 73 -24.11 16.08 -24.46
C LEU A 73 -24.02 17.01 -25.69
N GLU A 74 -24.86 18.04 -25.73
CA GLU A 74 -24.84 19.08 -26.77
C GLU A 74 -23.53 19.87 -26.79
N ARG A 75 -23.03 20.28 -25.62
CA ARG A 75 -21.73 20.96 -25.50
C ARG A 75 -20.59 20.13 -26.11
N HIS A 76 -20.61 18.82 -25.94
CA HIS A 76 -19.53 17.94 -26.38
C HIS A 76 -19.62 17.57 -27.85
N ALA A 77 -20.78 17.10 -28.33
CA ALA A 77 -20.93 16.49 -29.64
C ALA A 77 -22.06 17.08 -30.51
N GLY A 78 -22.79 18.06 -29.97
CA GLY A 78 -23.83 18.80 -30.68
C GLY A 78 -23.30 19.64 -31.85
N ASP A 79 -24.21 20.17 -32.65
CA ASP A 79 -23.84 20.88 -33.88
C ASP A 79 -23.00 22.13 -33.59
N ALA A 80 -23.27 22.80 -32.46
CA ALA A 80 -22.54 23.96 -31.97
C ALA A 80 -21.18 23.65 -31.29
N SER A 81 -20.83 22.39 -31.10
CA SER A 81 -19.54 22.01 -30.50
C SER A 81 -18.37 22.43 -31.39
N THR A 82 -17.37 23.05 -30.76
CA THR A 82 -16.12 23.56 -31.36
C THR A 82 -14.95 22.60 -31.21
N TYR A 83 -15.17 21.39 -30.69
CA TYR A 83 -14.13 20.39 -30.50
C TYR A 83 -13.56 19.93 -31.86
N SER A 84 -12.23 19.96 -32.00
CA SER A 84 -11.55 19.63 -33.27
C SER A 84 -11.85 18.22 -33.75
N GLU A 85 -11.91 17.25 -32.83
CA GLU A 85 -12.19 15.84 -33.12
C GLU A 85 -13.68 15.48 -32.93
N LYS A 86 -14.59 16.44 -33.11
CA LYS A 86 -16.04 16.22 -32.97
C LYS A 86 -16.53 15.05 -33.84
N GLU A 87 -16.04 14.93 -35.06
CA GLU A 87 -16.44 13.83 -35.95
C GLU A 87 -16.01 12.46 -35.42
N GLY A 88 -14.82 12.36 -34.82
CA GLY A 88 -14.35 11.14 -34.15
C GLY A 88 -15.25 10.77 -32.97
N LEU A 89 -15.56 11.75 -32.10
CA LEU A 89 -16.48 11.55 -30.98
C LEU A 89 -17.88 11.12 -31.45
N ARG A 90 -18.43 11.75 -32.50
CA ARG A 90 -19.73 11.39 -33.05
C ARG A 90 -19.72 9.97 -33.61
N GLN A 91 -18.66 9.54 -34.29
CA GLN A 91 -18.54 8.15 -34.75
C GLN A 91 -18.54 7.15 -33.58
N SER A 92 -17.88 7.48 -32.47
CA SER A 92 -17.88 6.64 -31.28
C SER A 92 -19.28 6.54 -30.66
N LEU A 93 -19.96 7.67 -30.50
CA LEU A 93 -21.33 7.74 -29.97
C LEU A 93 -22.34 7.04 -30.90
N GLN A 94 -22.18 7.13 -32.21
CA GLN A 94 -23.01 6.40 -33.18
C GLN A 94 -22.88 4.88 -33.03
N THR A 95 -21.66 4.41 -32.78
CA THR A 95 -21.41 2.98 -32.56
C THR A 95 -22.05 2.53 -31.25
N LEU A 96 -21.89 3.30 -30.18
CA LEU A 96 -22.53 3.03 -28.89
C LEU A 96 -24.06 3.06 -28.99
N TYR A 97 -24.64 4.02 -29.71
CA TYR A 97 -26.09 4.08 -29.94
C TYR A 97 -26.61 2.79 -30.58
N ARG A 98 -25.94 2.27 -31.62
CA ARG A 98 -26.34 1.01 -32.25
C ARG A 98 -26.24 -0.18 -31.29
N VAL A 99 -25.22 -0.22 -30.44
CA VAL A 99 -25.07 -1.28 -29.42
C VAL A 99 -26.19 -1.20 -28.37
N LEU A 100 -26.53 0.01 -27.91
CA LEU A 100 -27.59 0.23 -26.92
C LEU A 100 -28.99 -0.05 -27.47
N THR A 101 -29.18 0.11 -28.78
CA THR A 101 -30.47 -0.16 -29.46
C THR A 101 -30.61 -1.60 -29.96
N ASP A 102 -29.51 -2.35 -30.10
CA ASP A 102 -29.56 -3.76 -30.52
C ASP A 102 -30.30 -4.61 -29.47
N GLU A 103 -31.32 -5.34 -29.91
CA GLU A 103 -32.13 -6.24 -29.09
C GLU A 103 -31.30 -7.42 -28.53
N LYS A 104 -30.21 -7.79 -29.20
CA LYS A 104 -29.32 -8.87 -28.76
C LYS A 104 -28.38 -8.46 -27.63
N THR A 105 -28.19 -7.16 -27.41
CA THR A 105 -27.36 -6.66 -26.32
C THR A 105 -28.10 -6.83 -25.00
N ASN A 106 -27.49 -7.55 -24.06
CA ASN A 106 -27.97 -7.71 -22.69
C ASN A 106 -28.25 -6.35 -22.00
N HIS A 107 -29.37 -6.25 -21.28
CA HIS A 107 -29.74 -5.11 -20.44
C HIS A 107 -28.63 -4.63 -19.49
N ASP A 108 -27.94 -5.54 -18.78
CA ASP A 108 -26.87 -5.18 -17.84
C ASP A 108 -25.71 -4.49 -18.53
N LEU A 109 -25.34 -4.96 -19.73
CA LEU A 109 -24.32 -4.32 -20.55
C LEU A 109 -24.78 -2.93 -21.02
N LYS A 110 -26.04 -2.79 -21.45
CA LYS A 110 -26.61 -1.48 -21.81
C LYS A 110 -26.56 -0.51 -20.64
N HIS A 111 -26.91 -0.98 -19.44
CA HIS A 111 -26.90 -0.18 -18.22
C HIS A 111 -25.47 0.22 -17.82
N ALA A 112 -24.51 -0.71 -17.85
CA ALA A 112 -23.12 -0.45 -17.52
C ALA A 112 -22.46 0.59 -18.45
N LEU A 113 -22.68 0.47 -19.76
CA LEU A 113 -22.20 1.45 -20.74
C LEU A 113 -22.84 2.82 -20.53
N SER A 114 -24.15 2.86 -20.26
CA SER A 114 -24.88 4.11 -20.03
C SER A 114 -24.39 4.82 -18.78
N HIS A 115 -24.14 4.09 -17.69
CA HIS A 115 -23.59 4.64 -16.45
C HIS A 115 -22.20 5.25 -16.67
N LYS A 116 -21.32 4.54 -17.38
CA LYS A 116 -19.98 5.06 -17.73
C LYS A 116 -20.04 6.33 -18.57
N LEU A 117 -20.96 6.40 -19.54
CA LEU A 117 -21.16 7.60 -20.36
C LEU A 117 -21.69 8.77 -19.52
N HIS A 118 -22.66 8.53 -18.64
CA HIS A 118 -23.21 9.54 -17.74
C HIS A 118 -22.15 10.09 -16.77
N GLU A 119 -21.32 9.23 -16.17
CA GLU A 119 -20.18 9.69 -15.35
C GLU A 119 -19.17 10.50 -16.19
N GLY A 120 -18.91 10.05 -17.42
CA GLY A 120 -17.96 10.69 -18.33
C GLY A 120 -18.37 12.08 -18.80
N ILE A 121 -19.67 12.34 -18.91
CA ILE A 121 -20.21 13.53 -19.58
C ILE A 121 -19.96 14.83 -18.80
N LYS A 122 -19.63 14.73 -17.52
CA LYS A 122 -19.31 15.90 -16.68
C LYS A 122 -17.88 16.40 -16.90
N ASN A 123 -17.04 15.62 -17.59
CA ASN A 123 -15.67 16.00 -17.90
C ASN A 123 -15.61 17.02 -19.05
N CYS A 124 -14.41 17.50 -19.35
CA CYS A 124 -14.17 18.26 -20.58
C CYS A 124 -14.44 17.41 -21.84
N THR A 125 -14.66 18.05 -22.99
CA THR A 125 -15.00 17.34 -24.25
C THR A 125 -14.00 16.25 -24.65
N PRO A 126 -12.67 16.47 -24.62
CA PRO A 126 -11.74 15.38 -24.94
C PRO A 126 -11.77 14.27 -23.89
N GLY A 127 -12.03 14.58 -22.61
CA GLY A 127 -12.22 13.60 -21.55
C GLY A 127 -13.46 12.71 -21.76
N PHE A 128 -14.58 13.31 -22.20
CA PHE A 128 -15.77 12.56 -22.60
C PHE A 128 -15.52 11.69 -23.84
N HIS A 129 -14.69 12.15 -24.76
CA HIS A 129 -14.24 11.34 -25.91
C HIS A 129 -13.40 10.15 -25.47
N ASN A 130 -12.45 10.33 -24.55
CA ASN A 130 -11.67 9.24 -23.96
C ASN A 130 -12.60 8.19 -23.32
N ARG A 131 -13.60 8.63 -22.55
CA ARG A 131 -14.58 7.73 -21.92
C ARG A 131 -15.44 6.98 -22.96
N SER A 132 -15.85 7.65 -24.02
CA SER A 132 -16.62 7.03 -25.10
C SER A 132 -15.82 5.92 -25.81
N ASN A 133 -14.52 6.16 -26.04
CA ASN A 133 -13.64 5.17 -26.65
C ASN A 133 -13.32 4.02 -25.70
N GLU A 134 -13.20 4.27 -24.39
CA GLU A 134 -13.09 3.21 -23.37
C GLU A 134 -14.31 2.28 -23.39
N CYS A 135 -15.52 2.83 -23.50
CA CYS A 135 -16.75 2.04 -23.66
C CYS A 135 -16.69 1.15 -24.91
N LEU A 136 -16.18 1.67 -26.03
CA LEU A 136 -16.02 0.87 -27.26
C LEU A 136 -14.97 -0.23 -27.12
N GLU A 137 -13.85 0.05 -26.48
CA GLU A 137 -12.82 -0.97 -26.25
C GLU A 137 -13.35 -2.12 -25.37
N SER A 138 -14.26 -1.84 -24.43
CA SER A 138 -14.90 -2.88 -23.61
C SER A 138 -15.84 -3.83 -24.37
N LEU A 139 -16.20 -3.49 -25.61
CA LEU A 139 -17.07 -4.30 -26.49
C LEU A 139 -16.29 -5.25 -27.40
N ASN A 140 -14.96 -5.15 -27.43
CA ASN A 140 -14.13 -5.99 -28.29
C ASN A 140 -14.02 -7.40 -27.72
N LEU A 141 -14.56 -8.38 -28.44
CA LEU A 141 -14.37 -9.80 -28.14
C LEU A 141 -13.07 -10.27 -28.81
N PRO A 142 -12.11 -10.85 -28.05
CA PRO A 142 -10.91 -11.41 -28.64
C PRO A 142 -11.25 -12.65 -29.49
N GLU A 143 -10.56 -12.81 -30.65
CA GLU A 143 -10.82 -13.91 -31.60
C GLU A 143 -9.67 -14.93 -31.64
N HIS A 144 -8.50 -14.56 -31.14
CA HIS A 144 -7.32 -15.40 -31.03
C HIS A 144 -6.47 -15.02 -29.82
N LEU A 145 -5.46 -15.84 -29.50
CA LEU A 145 -4.60 -15.65 -28.33
C LEU A 145 -3.94 -14.25 -28.28
N ASP A 146 -3.46 -13.73 -29.41
CA ASP A 146 -2.84 -12.39 -29.44
C ASP A 146 -3.78 -11.25 -29.03
N ASP A 147 -5.08 -11.36 -29.35
CA ASP A 147 -6.08 -10.39 -28.90
C ASP A 147 -6.28 -10.46 -27.39
N MET A 148 -6.38 -11.66 -26.84
CA MET A 148 -6.53 -11.85 -25.39
C MET A 148 -5.36 -11.28 -24.61
N LEU A 149 -4.14 -11.47 -25.13
CA LEU A 149 -2.94 -10.86 -24.57
C LEU A 149 -2.99 -9.33 -24.67
N SER A 150 -3.52 -8.78 -25.78
CA SER A 150 -3.75 -7.34 -25.91
C SER A 150 -4.73 -6.81 -24.87
N VAL A 151 -5.82 -7.54 -24.59
CA VAL A 151 -6.78 -7.19 -23.54
C VAL A 151 -6.11 -7.17 -22.16
N ILE A 152 -5.25 -8.16 -21.85
CA ILE A 152 -4.49 -8.20 -20.59
C ILE A 152 -3.61 -6.94 -20.46
N ARG A 153 -2.87 -6.58 -21.51
CA ARG A 153 -1.96 -5.43 -21.48
C ARG A 153 -2.73 -4.11 -21.34
N GLN A 154 -3.85 -3.94 -22.05
CA GLN A 154 -4.74 -2.79 -21.86
C GLN A 154 -5.27 -2.71 -20.43
N GLY A 155 -5.66 -3.84 -19.84
CA GLY A 155 -6.13 -3.92 -18.46
C GLY A 155 -5.06 -3.53 -17.43
N ILE A 156 -3.80 -3.95 -17.64
CA ILE A 156 -2.67 -3.55 -16.77
C ILE A 156 -2.47 -2.03 -16.81
N VAL A 157 -2.51 -1.43 -18.00
CA VAL A 157 -2.37 0.03 -18.16
C VAL A 157 -3.54 0.77 -17.49
N SER A 158 -4.78 0.33 -17.75
CA SER A 158 -5.99 0.93 -17.15
C SER A 158 -5.92 0.92 -15.63
N MET A 159 -5.57 -0.22 -15.04
CA MET A 159 -5.42 -0.35 -13.59
C MET A 159 -4.27 0.49 -13.04
N ALA A 160 -3.12 0.56 -13.73
CA ALA A 160 -2.02 1.42 -13.33
C ALA A 160 -2.42 2.91 -13.33
N ALA A 161 -3.22 3.32 -14.32
CA ALA A 161 -3.76 4.66 -14.43
C ALA A 161 -4.76 4.95 -13.29
N SER A 162 -5.75 4.08 -13.07
CA SER A 162 -6.78 4.25 -12.03
C SER A 162 -6.19 4.31 -10.60
N HIS A 163 -5.13 3.57 -10.30
CA HIS A 163 -4.44 3.69 -9.01
C HIS A 163 -3.60 4.96 -8.87
N ALA A 164 -3.27 5.63 -9.97
CA ALA A 164 -2.42 6.81 -9.98
C ALA A 164 -3.20 8.12 -10.02
N THR A 165 -4.38 8.13 -10.65
CA THR A 165 -5.14 9.35 -10.91
C THR A 165 -6.61 9.07 -11.21
N ASN A 166 -7.48 10.01 -10.84
CA ASN A 166 -8.87 10.07 -11.30
C ASN A 166 -9.06 11.09 -12.44
N GLU A 167 -7.97 11.72 -12.92
CA GLU A 167 -8.00 12.72 -13.98
C GLU A 167 -7.90 12.06 -15.37
N VAL A 168 -8.87 12.36 -16.23
CA VAL A 168 -9.14 11.64 -17.49
C VAL A 168 -8.05 11.80 -18.56
N HIS A 169 -7.36 12.93 -18.63
CA HIS A 169 -6.26 13.14 -19.57
C HIS A 169 -5.00 12.39 -19.13
N THR A 170 -4.68 12.45 -17.84
CA THR A 170 -3.61 11.64 -17.25
C THR A 170 -3.90 10.16 -17.47
N HIS A 171 -5.15 9.72 -17.32
CA HIS A 171 -5.55 8.34 -17.59
C HIS A 171 -5.24 7.94 -19.04
N ASN A 172 -5.64 8.73 -20.04
CA ASN A 172 -5.28 8.47 -21.44
C ASN A 172 -3.76 8.57 -21.68
N ARG A 173 -3.05 9.45 -20.96
CA ARG A 173 -1.58 9.57 -21.05
C ARG A 173 -0.86 8.29 -20.65
N PHE A 174 -1.39 7.49 -19.72
CA PHE A 174 -0.85 6.16 -19.42
C PHE A 174 -0.86 5.24 -20.66
N PHE A 175 -1.94 5.25 -21.45
CA PHE A 175 -2.01 4.46 -22.69
C PHE A 175 -1.08 5.01 -23.77
N MET A 176 -0.98 6.34 -23.90
CA MET A 176 -0.01 6.96 -24.80
C MET A 176 1.42 6.55 -24.47
N VAL A 177 1.85 6.71 -23.21
CA VAL A 177 3.21 6.38 -22.78
C VAL A 177 3.46 4.88 -22.92
N ALA A 178 2.51 4.03 -22.53
CA ALA A 178 2.65 2.58 -22.67
C ALA A 178 2.77 2.13 -24.14
N CYS A 179 2.08 2.81 -25.06
CA CYS A 179 2.22 2.60 -26.50
C CYS A 179 3.63 2.98 -26.97
N HIS A 180 4.15 4.15 -26.57
CA HIS A 180 5.51 4.58 -26.93
C HIS A 180 6.61 3.68 -26.34
N LEU A 181 6.39 3.11 -25.16
CA LEU A 181 7.29 2.14 -24.53
C LEU A 181 7.25 0.76 -25.21
N GLY A 182 6.38 0.56 -26.19
CA GLY A 182 6.29 -0.68 -26.94
C GLY A 182 5.63 -1.82 -26.16
N TYR A 183 4.72 -1.54 -25.22
CA TYR A 183 3.97 -2.58 -24.51
C TYR A 183 2.81 -3.18 -25.31
N GLY A 184 2.72 -2.92 -26.62
CA GLY A 184 1.68 -3.50 -27.48
C GLY A 184 0.26 -3.13 -27.09
N VAL A 185 0.07 -1.90 -26.60
CA VAL A 185 -1.20 -1.32 -26.15
C VAL A 185 -1.59 -0.14 -27.04
N ARG A 186 -2.88 0.21 -27.08
CA ARG A 186 -3.39 1.33 -27.88
C ARG A 186 -3.83 2.50 -26.99
N PRO A 187 -3.54 3.75 -27.39
CA PRO A 187 -4.18 4.93 -26.82
C PRO A 187 -5.70 4.86 -26.93
N LEU A 188 -6.41 5.38 -25.92
CA LEU A 188 -7.87 5.55 -26.00
C LEU A 188 -8.22 6.71 -26.93
N ASN A 189 -7.40 7.75 -26.94
CA ASN A 189 -7.51 8.90 -27.83
C ASN A 189 -6.09 9.41 -28.19
N PRO A 190 -5.57 9.07 -29.38
CA PRO A 190 -4.21 9.46 -29.76
C PRO A 190 -4.05 10.97 -29.96
N ASP A 191 -5.15 11.67 -30.25
CA ASP A 191 -5.18 13.10 -30.57
C ASP A 191 -5.53 13.97 -29.35
N ASP A 192 -5.50 13.40 -28.14
CA ASP A 192 -5.72 14.16 -26.91
C ASP A 192 -4.56 15.14 -26.66
N ALA A 193 -4.81 16.43 -26.91
CA ALA A 193 -3.84 17.51 -26.77
C ALA A 193 -3.55 17.90 -25.30
N CYS A 194 -4.30 17.36 -24.33
CA CYS A 194 -4.13 17.70 -22.92
C CYS A 194 -2.97 16.90 -22.29
N ALA A 195 -2.06 17.61 -21.62
CA ALA A 195 -0.83 17.03 -21.05
C ALA A 195 -1.06 16.14 -19.81
N GLY A 196 -2.22 16.24 -19.14
CA GLY A 196 -2.50 15.58 -17.85
C GLY A 196 -1.76 16.22 -16.66
N LEU A 197 -1.98 15.68 -15.45
CA LEU A 197 -1.41 16.16 -14.18
C LEU A 197 -0.08 15.47 -13.80
N LEU A 198 0.19 14.27 -14.32
CA LEU A 198 1.42 13.54 -14.04
C LEU A 198 2.41 13.66 -15.19
N SER A 199 3.70 13.80 -14.86
CA SER A 199 4.76 13.77 -15.86
C SER A 199 4.94 12.39 -16.48
N GLU A 200 5.46 12.34 -17.70
CA GLU A 200 5.76 11.09 -18.39
C GLU A 200 6.71 10.19 -17.62
N ASP A 201 7.72 10.76 -16.95
CA ASP A 201 8.67 9.98 -16.13
C ASP A 201 7.96 9.22 -15.00
N VAL A 202 7.00 9.85 -14.33
CA VAL A 202 6.21 9.22 -13.26
C VAL A 202 5.32 8.12 -13.83
N ILE A 203 4.69 8.39 -14.98
CA ILE A 203 3.84 7.42 -15.68
C ILE A 203 4.68 6.20 -16.12
N GLN A 204 5.85 6.44 -16.70
CA GLN A 204 6.78 5.41 -17.16
C GLN A 204 7.23 4.51 -16.00
N GLU A 205 7.64 5.08 -14.87
CA GLU A 205 8.06 4.27 -13.71
C GLU A 205 6.90 3.43 -13.14
N LYS A 206 5.69 4.00 -13.06
CA LYS A 206 4.49 3.26 -12.65
C LYS A 206 4.15 2.13 -13.62
N LEU A 207 4.23 2.37 -14.93
CA LEU A 207 4.00 1.35 -15.96
C LEU A 207 5.05 0.23 -15.90
N LYS A 208 6.34 0.57 -15.80
CA LYS A 208 7.41 -0.42 -15.61
C LYS A 208 7.15 -1.29 -14.39
N GLN A 209 6.77 -0.68 -13.26
CA GLN A 209 6.43 -1.43 -12.04
C GLN A 209 5.21 -2.32 -12.26
N ALA A 210 4.15 -1.81 -12.90
CA ALA A 210 2.93 -2.57 -13.15
C ALA A 210 3.19 -3.79 -14.06
N PHE A 211 3.87 -3.61 -15.18
CA PHE A 211 4.22 -4.72 -16.08
C PHE A 211 5.19 -5.70 -15.43
N LYS A 212 6.21 -5.23 -14.70
CA LYS A 212 7.16 -6.10 -13.97
C LYS A 212 6.47 -6.99 -12.93
N THR A 213 5.41 -6.51 -12.30
CA THR A 213 4.72 -7.24 -11.22
C THR A 213 3.54 -8.07 -11.69
N ARG A 214 2.91 -7.71 -12.81
CA ARG A 214 1.64 -8.31 -13.26
C ARG A 214 1.65 -8.94 -14.64
N TYR A 215 2.60 -8.58 -15.52
CA TYR A 215 2.76 -9.24 -16.82
C TYR A 215 3.80 -10.36 -16.74
N THR A 216 3.52 -11.31 -15.84
CA THR A 216 4.35 -12.48 -15.52
C THR A 216 3.64 -13.76 -15.98
N LEU A 217 4.37 -14.87 -16.15
CA LEU A 217 3.88 -16.07 -16.83
C LEU A 217 2.53 -16.57 -16.28
N PHE A 218 2.47 -16.88 -14.99
CA PHE A 218 1.29 -17.48 -14.37
C PHE A 218 0.16 -16.45 -14.19
N SER A 219 0.50 -15.19 -13.97
CA SER A 219 -0.48 -14.11 -13.94
C SER A 219 -1.18 -13.95 -15.31
N VAL A 220 -0.40 -14.00 -16.40
CA VAL A 220 -0.93 -13.99 -17.78
C VAL A 220 -1.74 -15.26 -18.06
N LEU A 221 -1.23 -16.44 -17.72
CA LEU A 221 -1.94 -17.70 -17.93
C LEU A 221 -3.31 -17.75 -17.22
N ASN A 222 -3.39 -17.31 -15.96
CA ASN A 222 -4.66 -17.24 -15.25
C ASN A 222 -5.61 -16.23 -15.89
N ALA A 223 -5.12 -15.03 -16.25
CA ALA A 223 -5.96 -14.04 -16.93
C ALA A 223 -6.47 -14.51 -18.31
N LEU A 224 -5.70 -15.35 -19.00
CA LEU A 224 -6.16 -16.02 -20.23
C LEU A 224 -7.25 -17.06 -19.95
N VAL A 225 -7.10 -17.87 -18.89
CA VAL A 225 -8.14 -18.83 -18.46
C VAL A 225 -9.43 -18.09 -18.11
N ASP A 226 -9.36 -17.01 -17.35
CA ASP A 226 -10.53 -16.20 -16.97
C ASP A 226 -11.25 -15.63 -18.20
N GLN A 227 -10.49 -15.12 -19.18
CA GLN A 227 -11.05 -14.64 -20.44
C GLN A 227 -11.67 -15.76 -21.27
N LEU A 228 -11.04 -16.95 -21.36
CA LEU A 228 -11.63 -18.09 -22.05
C LEU A 228 -12.93 -18.53 -21.38
N GLN A 229 -12.97 -18.55 -20.05
CA GLN A 229 -14.17 -18.85 -19.29
C GLN A 229 -15.31 -17.88 -19.61
N ALA A 230 -15.02 -16.58 -19.66
CA ALA A 230 -16.00 -15.57 -20.08
C ALA A 230 -16.49 -15.79 -21.53
N LEU A 231 -15.58 -16.13 -22.45
CA LEU A 231 -15.94 -16.40 -23.85
C LEU A 231 -16.86 -17.62 -24.01
N VAL A 232 -16.58 -18.72 -23.31
CA VAL A 232 -17.44 -19.92 -23.38
C VAL A 232 -18.77 -19.71 -22.66
N GLN A 233 -18.81 -18.88 -21.61
CA GLN A 233 -20.07 -18.48 -20.94
C GLN A 233 -20.99 -17.70 -21.89
N LEU A 234 -20.44 -16.79 -22.70
CA LEU A 234 -21.19 -16.09 -23.75
C LEU A 234 -21.77 -17.03 -24.81
N ARG A 235 -21.25 -18.27 -24.89
CA ARG A 235 -21.70 -19.33 -25.80
C ARG A 235 -22.60 -20.37 -25.13
N GLY A 236 -22.98 -20.18 -23.86
CA GLY A 236 -23.94 -21.04 -23.16
C GLY A 236 -23.32 -22.03 -22.17
N TYR A 237 -22.01 -21.96 -21.92
CA TYR A 237 -21.39 -22.73 -20.83
C TYR A 237 -21.88 -22.25 -19.45
N GLN A 238 -22.32 -23.18 -18.61
CA GLN A 238 -22.93 -22.90 -17.30
C GLN A 238 -22.11 -23.46 -16.12
N GLY A 239 -20.88 -23.92 -16.36
CA GLY A 239 -20.09 -24.64 -15.35
C GLY A 239 -20.32 -26.15 -15.38
N GLU A 240 -19.81 -26.85 -14.37
CA GLU A 240 -20.04 -28.29 -14.21
C GLU A 240 -21.54 -28.60 -14.09
N LYS A 241 -22.04 -29.51 -14.94
CA LYS A 241 -23.42 -30.00 -14.88
C LYS A 241 -23.48 -31.42 -14.36
N ALA A 242 -24.08 -31.59 -13.18
CA ALA A 242 -24.32 -32.90 -12.58
C ALA A 242 -25.27 -33.79 -13.41
N SER A 243 -26.05 -33.23 -14.34
CA SER A 243 -26.86 -33.98 -15.32
C SER A 243 -26.09 -34.33 -16.59
N GLY A 244 -24.94 -33.71 -16.81
CA GLY A 244 -24.25 -33.68 -18.10
C GLY A 244 -24.80 -32.62 -19.06
N TYR A 245 -24.03 -32.35 -20.11
CA TYR A 245 -24.39 -31.58 -21.28
C TYR A 245 -24.80 -32.51 -22.42
N VAL A 246 -25.86 -32.15 -23.16
CA VAL A 246 -26.17 -32.80 -24.44
C VAL A 246 -25.29 -32.21 -25.55
N TYR A 247 -25.14 -32.94 -26.66
CA TYR A 247 -24.24 -32.57 -27.77
C TYR A 247 -24.50 -31.15 -28.30
N GLU A 248 -25.78 -30.78 -28.42
CA GLU A 248 -26.23 -29.47 -28.90
C GLU A 248 -25.88 -28.33 -27.94
N ASP A 249 -25.73 -28.62 -26.64
CA ASP A 249 -25.45 -27.60 -25.62
C ASP A 249 -23.96 -27.22 -25.58
N TYR A 250 -23.04 -28.15 -25.87
CA TYR A 250 -21.60 -27.89 -25.79
C TYR A 250 -20.93 -27.62 -27.14
N THR A 251 -21.60 -27.91 -28.26
CA THR A 251 -21.10 -27.57 -29.61
C THR A 251 -20.76 -26.08 -29.81
N PRO A 252 -21.48 -25.10 -29.21
CA PRO A 252 -21.12 -23.68 -29.32
C PRO A 252 -19.76 -23.28 -28.71
N PHE A 253 -19.18 -24.11 -27.85
CA PHE A 253 -17.88 -23.88 -27.19
C PHE A 253 -16.93 -25.09 -27.31
N ASP A 254 -16.98 -25.77 -28.45
CA ASP A 254 -16.22 -26.98 -28.73
C ASP A 254 -14.73 -26.72 -29.07
N ASN A 255 -14.03 -27.77 -29.48
CA ASN A 255 -12.62 -27.69 -29.85
C ASN A 255 -12.36 -26.85 -31.11
N LEU A 256 -13.32 -26.71 -32.02
CA LEU A 256 -13.20 -25.84 -33.20
C LEU A 256 -13.28 -24.37 -32.78
N PHE A 257 -14.20 -24.03 -31.88
CA PHE A 257 -14.29 -22.68 -31.31
C PHE A 257 -13.02 -22.30 -30.54
N LEU A 258 -12.47 -23.24 -29.76
CA LEU A 258 -11.29 -22.96 -28.92
C LEU A 258 -9.94 -23.04 -29.66
N LYS A 259 -9.92 -23.60 -30.88
CA LYS A 259 -8.70 -23.79 -31.69
C LYS A 259 -7.84 -22.52 -31.86
N PRO A 260 -8.39 -21.33 -32.14
CA PRO A 260 -7.60 -20.11 -32.29
C PRO A 260 -6.83 -19.70 -31.03
N TYR A 261 -7.30 -20.13 -29.84
CA TYR A 261 -6.74 -19.76 -28.55
C TYR A 261 -5.82 -20.83 -27.97
N LEU A 262 -6.13 -22.11 -28.21
CA LEU A 262 -5.45 -23.25 -27.56
C LEU A 262 -4.59 -24.08 -28.52
N GLY A 263 -4.77 -23.94 -29.84
CA GLY A 263 -4.22 -24.88 -30.82
C GLY A 263 -5.13 -26.10 -30.98
N GLU A 264 -4.60 -27.19 -31.52
CA GLU A 264 -5.38 -28.40 -31.77
C GLU A 264 -5.58 -29.22 -30.47
N LEU A 265 -6.84 -29.46 -30.11
CA LEU A 265 -7.26 -30.32 -29.01
C LEU A 265 -8.30 -31.32 -29.50
N LEU A 266 -8.18 -32.57 -29.06
CA LEU A 266 -9.20 -33.59 -29.31
C LEU A 266 -10.41 -33.35 -28.39
N MET A 267 -11.60 -33.69 -28.86
CA MET A 267 -12.84 -33.48 -28.08
C MET A 267 -12.81 -34.22 -26.73
N GLU A 268 -12.26 -35.43 -26.73
CA GLU A 268 -12.07 -36.29 -25.56
C GLU A 268 -11.10 -35.70 -24.53
N GLN A 269 -10.19 -34.82 -24.96
CA GLN A 269 -9.24 -34.13 -24.08
C GLN A 269 -9.81 -32.84 -23.52
N LEU A 270 -10.63 -32.14 -24.33
CA LEU A 270 -11.23 -30.86 -24.00
C LEU A 270 -12.29 -30.99 -22.91
N PHE A 271 -13.09 -32.05 -22.94
CA PHE A 271 -14.21 -32.23 -22.02
C PHE A 271 -13.91 -33.27 -20.94
N ALA A 272 -14.38 -33.00 -19.73
CA ALA A 272 -14.49 -33.98 -18.68
C ALA A 272 -15.78 -34.80 -18.91
N SER A 273 -15.66 -36.12 -18.89
CA SER A 273 -16.79 -37.03 -19.08
C SER A 273 -16.91 -38.03 -17.95
N ARG A 274 -18.14 -38.44 -17.64
CA ARG A 274 -18.44 -39.60 -16.78
C ARG A 274 -19.18 -40.65 -17.59
N GLU A 275 -19.06 -41.91 -17.19
CA GLU A 275 -19.91 -42.97 -17.74
C GLU A 275 -21.29 -42.91 -17.10
N ASP A 276 -22.34 -42.99 -17.91
CA ASP A 276 -23.70 -43.18 -17.42
C ASP A 276 -24.02 -44.66 -17.13
N GLU A 277 -25.26 -44.95 -16.72
CA GLU A 277 -25.72 -46.31 -16.42
C GLU A 277 -25.60 -47.30 -17.60
N ASN A 278 -25.41 -46.79 -18.83
CA ASN A 278 -25.26 -47.57 -20.06
C ASN A 278 -23.82 -47.58 -20.58
N MET A 279 -22.83 -47.13 -19.79
CA MET A 279 -21.42 -46.98 -20.17
C MET A 279 -21.20 -45.99 -21.32
N VAL A 280 -22.10 -45.02 -21.52
CA VAL A 280 -21.95 -43.96 -22.52
C VAL A 280 -21.28 -42.75 -21.85
N PRO A 281 -20.21 -42.18 -22.44
CA PRO A 281 -19.56 -41.00 -21.88
C PRO A 281 -20.47 -39.77 -22.03
N VAL A 282 -20.82 -39.19 -20.89
CA VAL A 282 -21.58 -37.95 -20.79
C VAL A 282 -20.64 -36.83 -20.40
N VAL A 283 -20.56 -35.79 -21.23
CA VAL A 283 -19.78 -34.57 -20.94
C VAL A 283 -20.38 -33.86 -19.73
N THR A 284 -19.61 -33.65 -18.68
CA THR A 284 -20.07 -32.97 -17.46
C THR A 284 -19.50 -31.58 -17.32
N ASP A 285 -18.30 -31.34 -17.85
CA ASP A 285 -17.60 -30.06 -17.76
C ASP A 285 -16.54 -29.90 -18.85
N ILE A 286 -15.96 -28.70 -18.98
CA ILE A 286 -14.68 -28.48 -19.66
C ILE A 286 -13.56 -28.98 -18.76
N ASN A 287 -12.63 -29.75 -19.32
CA ASN A 287 -11.42 -30.17 -18.63
C ASN A 287 -10.43 -28.98 -18.55
N TRP A 288 -10.64 -28.14 -17.53
CA TRP A 288 -9.83 -26.94 -17.30
C TRP A 288 -8.34 -27.24 -17.06
N CYS A 289 -7.98 -28.44 -16.60
CA CYS A 289 -6.58 -28.85 -16.47
C CYS A 289 -5.93 -29.00 -17.86
N THR A 290 -6.60 -29.69 -18.79
CA THR A 290 -6.14 -29.79 -20.18
C THR A 290 -6.06 -28.42 -20.85
N VAL A 291 -7.07 -27.57 -20.67
CA VAL A 291 -7.07 -26.20 -21.22
C VAL A 291 -5.86 -25.40 -20.73
N LYS A 292 -5.56 -25.46 -19.43
CA LYS A 292 -4.37 -24.83 -18.83
C LYS A 292 -3.07 -25.37 -19.41
N GLN A 293 -2.94 -26.69 -19.54
CA GLN A 293 -1.76 -27.31 -20.17
C GLN A 293 -1.59 -26.88 -21.63
N ALA A 294 -2.69 -26.83 -22.40
CA ALA A 294 -2.68 -26.38 -23.79
C ALA A 294 -2.26 -24.92 -23.93
N LEU A 295 -2.76 -24.03 -23.06
CA LEU A 295 -2.34 -22.63 -23.00
C LEU A 295 -0.85 -22.50 -22.71
N LEU A 296 -0.34 -23.21 -21.71
CA LEU A 296 1.07 -23.17 -21.33
C LEU A 296 1.96 -23.66 -22.49
N ARG A 297 1.60 -24.77 -23.15
CA ARG A 297 2.31 -25.27 -24.34
C ARG A 297 2.29 -24.23 -25.45
N LYS A 298 1.13 -23.68 -25.80
CA LYS A 298 1.03 -22.68 -26.86
C LYS A 298 1.85 -21.42 -26.58
N ILE A 299 1.79 -20.88 -25.35
CA ILE A 299 2.59 -19.72 -24.94
C ILE A 299 4.09 -19.99 -25.10
N ARG A 300 4.52 -21.20 -24.72
CA ARG A 300 5.93 -21.62 -24.78
C ARG A 300 6.38 -21.86 -26.21
N ASP A 301 5.64 -22.66 -26.96
CA ASP A 301 6.02 -23.15 -28.28
C ASP A 301 5.99 -22.02 -29.32
N GLU A 302 5.06 -21.07 -29.18
CA GLU A 302 5.04 -19.83 -29.97
C GLU A 302 5.96 -18.72 -29.42
N GLN A 303 6.73 -19.01 -28.38
CA GLN A 303 7.76 -18.14 -27.82
C GLN A 303 7.25 -16.77 -27.36
N TYR A 304 6.09 -16.70 -26.71
CA TYR A 304 5.64 -15.47 -26.04
C TYR A 304 6.53 -15.12 -24.85
N PHE A 305 7.04 -16.14 -24.18
CA PHE A 305 8.08 -16.05 -23.14
C PHE A 305 9.28 -16.90 -23.55
N ILE A 306 10.47 -16.44 -23.23
CA ILE A 306 11.75 -17.10 -23.48
C ILE A 306 12.21 -17.69 -22.16
N PHE A 307 12.38 -19.01 -22.15
CA PHE A 307 12.72 -19.81 -20.96
C PHE A 307 14.16 -20.29 -21.02
N THR A 308 14.82 -20.34 -19.87
CA THR A 308 16.12 -21.02 -19.73
C THR A 308 15.95 -22.54 -19.83
N PRO A 309 17.03 -23.31 -20.03
CA PRO A 309 16.96 -24.78 -20.00
C PRO A 309 16.35 -25.32 -18.70
N ASP A 310 16.71 -24.74 -17.55
CA ASP A 310 16.21 -25.14 -16.23
C ASP A 310 14.73 -24.78 -16.01
N GLU A 311 14.27 -23.66 -16.57
CA GLU A 311 12.85 -23.28 -16.56
C GLU A 311 12.05 -24.22 -17.46
N ASN A 312 12.55 -24.57 -18.65
CA ASN A 312 11.90 -25.53 -19.54
C ASN A 312 11.79 -26.91 -18.89
N ALA A 313 12.85 -27.40 -18.25
CA ALA A 313 12.84 -28.69 -17.58
C ALA A 313 11.80 -28.75 -16.44
N LEU A 314 11.63 -27.65 -15.70
CA LEU A 314 10.57 -27.53 -14.69
C LEU A 314 9.17 -27.56 -15.33
N LEU A 315 8.95 -26.82 -16.41
CA LEU A 315 7.67 -26.80 -17.12
C LEU A 315 7.34 -28.16 -17.78
N ASP A 316 8.34 -28.86 -18.31
CA ASP A 316 8.15 -30.22 -18.84
C ASP A 316 7.71 -31.20 -17.76
N ALA A 317 8.30 -31.09 -16.56
CA ALA A 317 7.90 -31.90 -15.41
C ALA A 317 6.44 -31.63 -14.98
N THR A 318 5.94 -30.40 -15.11
CA THR A 318 4.54 -30.06 -14.77
C THR A 318 3.54 -30.38 -15.89
N LEU A 319 4.01 -30.57 -17.12
CA LEU A 319 3.20 -30.95 -18.28
C LEU A 319 3.12 -32.47 -18.52
N SER A 320 3.90 -33.27 -17.77
CA SER A 320 3.88 -34.73 -17.81
C SER A 320 2.82 -35.31 -16.86
N ASP A 321 2.05 -36.29 -17.33
CA ASP A 321 1.08 -37.03 -16.49
C ASP A 321 1.78 -37.97 -15.50
N ASP A 322 3.03 -38.37 -15.80
CA ASP A 322 3.87 -39.17 -14.92
C ASP A 322 4.58 -38.26 -13.92
N GLY A 323 3.91 -37.95 -12.81
CA GLY A 323 4.45 -37.20 -11.66
C GLY A 323 5.58 -37.93 -10.89
N SER A 324 6.42 -38.71 -11.58
CA SER A 324 7.47 -39.58 -11.04
C SER A 324 8.89 -39.04 -11.24
N MET A 325 9.08 -37.97 -12.03
CA MET A 325 10.38 -37.33 -12.26
C MET A 325 10.38 -35.88 -11.76
N LEU A 326 10.39 -35.72 -10.43
CA LEU A 326 10.72 -34.41 -9.85
C LEU A 326 12.23 -34.21 -9.96
N LEU A 327 12.64 -33.36 -10.91
CA LEU A 327 14.01 -32.90 -11.03
C LEU A 327 14.41 -32.12 -9.75
N PRO A 328 15.69 -32.15 -9.35
CA PRO A 328 16.16 -31.32 -8.26
C PRO A 328 15.90 -29.85 -8.59
N ILE A 329 15.11 -29.17 -7.74
CA ILE A 329 14.86 -27.73 -7.83
C ILE A 329 16.20 -27.02 -7.67
N ASN A 330 16.71 -26.42 -8.74
CA ASN A 330 17.91 -25.58 -8.67
C ASN A 330 17.52 -24.10 -8.57
N ALA A 331 18.49 -23.26 -8.18
CA ALA A 331 18.26 -21.83 -7.96
C ALA A 331 17.80 -21.09 -9.23
N ASP A 332 18.12 -21.62 -10.40
CA ASP A 332 17.78 -21.04 -11.70
C ASP A 332 16.31 -21.34 -12.08
N SER A 333 15.79 -22.54 -11.80
CA SER A 333 14.35 -22.85 -11.93
C SER A 333 13.46 -21.96 -11.03
N LEU A 334 13.99 -21.48 -9.88
CA LEU A 334 13.28 -20.57 -8.98
C LEU A 334 13.09 -19.15 -9.58
N MET A 335 13.77 -18.83 -10.69
CA MET A 335 13.64 -17.53 -11.35
C MET A 335 12.37 -17.41 -12.20
N LEU A 336 11.67 -18.52 -12.45
CA LEU A 336 10.34 -18.54 -13.08
C LEU A 336 9.32 -17.76 -12.23
N ILE A 337 9.42 -17.85 -10.90
CA ILE A 337 8.51 -17.23 -9.94
C ILE A 337 9.16 -15.98 -9.33
N THR A 338 8.72 -14.82 -9.80
CA THR A 338 9.51 -13.59 -9.66
C THR A 338 9.18 -12.75 -8.44
N ASN A 339 7.96 -12.87 -7.92
CA ASN A 339 7.41 -12.04 -6.84
C ASN A 339 6.23 -12.76 -6.15
N ASP A 340 5.74 -12.20 -5.04
CA ASP A 340 4.68 -12.81 -4.22
C ASP A 340 3.33 -12.97 -4.95
N LEU A 341 3.01 -12.06 -5.88
CA LEU A 341 1.82 -12.18 -6.72
C LEU A 341 1.96 -13.37 -7.68
N GLU A 342 3.15 -13.56 -8.24
CA GLU A 342 3.43 -14.67 -9.15
C GLU A 342 3.45 -16.03 -8.45
N ILE A 343 3.84 -16.08 -7.17
CA ILE A 343 3.67 -17.28 -6.31
C ILE A 343 2.18 -17.63 -6.23
N SER A 344 1.36 -16.65 -5.85
CA SER A 344 -0.09 -16.84 -5.73
C SER A 344 -0.72 -17.27 -7.06
N ALA A 345 -0.28 -16.66 -8.16
CA ALA A 345 -0.73 -17.00 -9.50
C ALA A 345 -0.31 -18.42 -9.91
N CYS A 346 0.91 -18.85 -9.61
CA CYS A 346 1.40 -20.20 -9.89
C CYS A 346 0.53 -21.25 -9.17
N LEU A 347 0.29 -21.06 -7.88
CA LEU A 347 -0.55 -21.97 -7.09
C LEU A 347 -2.01 -21.98 -7.57
N ALA A 348 -2.55 -20.83 -7.97
CA ALA A 348 -3.89 -20.74 -8.55
C ALA A 348 -3.97 -21.47 -9.91
N PHE A 349 -2.94 -21.33 -10.74
CA PHE A 349 -2.89 -21.97 -12.05
C PHE A 349 -2.91 -23.49 -11.92
N TYR A 350 -2.09 -24.07 -11.06
CA TYR A 350 -2.04 -25.53 -10.86
C TYR A 350 -3.10 -26.08 -9.90
N ARG A 351 -4.04 -25.26 -9.42
CA ARG A 351 -5.18 -25.74 -8.65
C ARG A 351 -5.99 -26.74 -9.48
N GLY A 352 -6.19 -27.94 -8.94
CA GLY A 352 -6.91 -29.05 -9.59
C GLY A 352 -6.02 -30.08 -10.30
N PHE A 353 -4.71 -29.82 -10.42
CA PHE A 353 -3.75 -30.80 -10.94
C PHE A 353 -3.47 -31.91 -9.92
N SER A 354 -2.79 -32.99 -10.36
CA SER A 354 -2.47 -34.14 -9.51
C SER A 354 -1.70 -33.75 -8.23
N GLY A 355 -1.88 -34.54 -7.17
CA GLY A 355 -1.31 -34.25 -5.84
C GLY A 355 0.22 -34.10 -5.82
N ASN A 356 0.93 -34.82 -6.69
CA ASN A 356 2.39 -34.76 -6.76
C ASN A 356 2.89 -33.43 -7.34
N ILE A 357 2.22 -32.90 -8.37
CA ILE A 357 2.57 -31.61 -8.99
C ILE A 357 2.30 -30.47 -8.00
N SER A 358 1.15 -30.51 -7.30
CA SER A 358 0.77 -29.52 -6.29
C SER A 358 1.76 -29.49 -5.11
N ALA A 359 2.19 -30.67 -4.62
CA ALA A 359 3.16 -30.77 -3.54
C ALA A 359 4.55 -30.23 -3.94
N ALA A 360 5.01 -30.56 -5.15
CA ALA A 360 6.29 -30.08 -5.66
C ALA A 360 6.32 -28.56 -5.86
N LEU A 361 5.27 -28.00 -6.47
CA LEU A 361 5.17 -26.55 -6.68
C LEU A 361 5.02 -25.79 -5.36
N SER A 362 4.34 -26.36 -4.37
CA SER A 362 4.25 -25.79 -3.02
C SER A 362 5.63 -25.71 -2.37
N ALA A 363 6.46 -26.76 -2.52
CA ALA A 363 7.84 -26.74 -2.04
C ALA A 363 8.70 -25.68 -2.76
N VAL A 364 8.61 -25.59 -4.10
CA VAL A 364 9.27 -24.54 -4.92
C VAL A 364 8.88 -23.14 -4.44
N CYS A 365 7.59 -22.89 -4.24
CA CYS A 365 7.08 -21.59 -3.77
C CYS A 365 7.56 -21.26 -2.36
N LEU A 366 7.59 -22.26 -1.48
CA LEU A 366 8.04 -22.12 -0.10
C LEU A 366 9.54 -21.74 -0.04
N GLU A 367 10.39 -22.44 -0.78
CA GLU A 367 11.82 -22.15 -0.90
C GLU A 367 12.10 -20.77 -1.50
N ARG A 368 11.32 -20.37 -2.52
CA ARG A 368 11.43 -19.02 -3.10
C ARG A 368 11.07 -17.93 -2.10
N THR A 369 10.00 -18.12 -1.34
CA THR A 369 9.56 -17.17 -0.30
C THR A 369 10.63 -17.06 0.79
N LEU A 370 11.24 -18.19 1.18
CA LEU A 370 12.32 -18.25 2.15
C LEU A 370 13.53 -17.42 1.67
N LEU A 371 13.93 -17.58 0.41
CA LEU A 371 15.02 -16.81 -0.19
C LEU A 371 14.74 -15.30 -0.18
N ILE A 372 13.52 -14.89 -0.55
CA ILE A 372 13.11 -13.47 -0.55
C ILE A 372 13.14 -12.90 0.88
N ALA A 373 12.58 -13.62 1.85
CA ALA A 373 12.57 -13.21 3.25
C ALA A 373 14.00 -13.07 3.80
N ALA A 374 14.89 -14.02 3.48
CA ALA A 374 16.30 -13.98 3.87
C ALA A 374 17.05 -12.79 3.26
N GLN A 375 16.83 -12.49 1.97
CA GLN A 375 17.43 -11.33 1.30
C GLN A 375 16.95 -10.00 1.88
N ALA A 376 15.67 -9.92 2.26
CA ALA A 376 15.05 -8.75 2.89
C ALA A 376 15.39 -8.60 4.38
N GLY A 377 15.93 -9.63 5.03
CA GLY A 377 16.23 -9.61 6.46
C GLY A 377 15.03 -9.78 7.39
N LYS A 378 13.92 -10.33 6.88
CA LYS A 378 12.71 -10.57 7.66
C LYS A 378 12.82 -11.91 8.39
N LEU A 379 13.49 -11.91 9.54
CA LEU A 379 13.81 -13.16 10.27
C LEU A 379 12.57 -13.89 10.81
N ASP A 380 11.51 -13.17 11.18
CA ASP A 380 10.26 -13.81 11.64
C ASP A 380 9.56 -14.55 10.49
N ASP A 381 9.60 -14.00 9.27
CA ASP A 381 9.08 -14.67 8.07
C ASP A 381 9.89 -15.93 7.77
N VAL A 382 11.23 -15.86 7.86
CA VAL A 382 12.11 -17.03 7.69
C VAL A 382 11.74 -18.15 8.66
N LYS A 383 11.51 -17.83 9.94
CA LYS A 383 11.11 -18.82 10.96
C LYS A 383 9.74 -19.42 10.66
N LYS A 384 8.77 -18.59 10.25
CA LYS A 384 7.43 -19.05 9.86
C LYS A 384 7.48 -20.01 8.67
N LEU A 385 8.31 -19.70 7.67
CA LEU A 385 8.50 -20.54 6.48
C LEU A 385 9.22 -21.85 6.82
N ALA A 386 10.21 -21.80 7.70
CA ALA A 386 10.88 -22.99 8.22
C ALA A 386 9.89 -23.94 8.93
N ALA A 387 8.98 -23.39 9.74
CA ALA A 387 7.93 -24.16 10.39
C ALA A 387 6.93 -24.78 9.40
N GLN A 388 6.82 -24.23 8.19
CA GLN A 388 6.02 -24.77 7.08
C GLN A 388 6.80 -25.80 6.23
N GLY A 389 8.05 -26.11 6.58
CA GLY A 389 8.88 -27.12 5.92
C GLY A 389 9.97 -26.58 5.00
N ALA A 390 10.25 -25.27 5.00
CA ALA A 390 11.30 -24.67 4.17
C ALA A 390 12.72 -24.96 4.71
N GLU A 391 13.68 -25.23 3.83
CA GLU A 391 15.04 -25.61 4.23
C GLU A 391 15.93 -24.39 4.49
N VAL A 392 15.93 -23.91 5.73
CA VAL A 392 16.70 -22.73 6.19
C VAL A 392 18.19 -22.80 5.85
N ASN A 393 18.78 -24.00 5.84
CA ASN A 393 20.21 -24.14 5.56
C ASN A 393 20.58 -23.74 4.12
N ALA A 394 19.63 -23.75 3.18
CA ALA A 394 19.84 -23.27 1.81
C ALA A 394 20.10 -21.75 1.74
N VAL A 395 19.58 -20.98 2.70
CA VAL A 395 19.69 -19.50 2.74
C VAL A 395 20.59 -19.00 3.88
N LEU A 396 21.16 -19.89 4.68
CA LEU A 396 21.94 -19.53 5.88
C LEU A 396 23.15 -18.64 5.57
N GLY A 397 23.80 -18.85 4.43
CA GLY A 397 24.91 -18.00 3.97
C GLY A 397 24.50 -16.53 3.76
N ILE A 398 23.32 -16.31 3.17
CA ILE A 398 22.74 -14.96 2.95
C ILE A 398 22.40 -14.31 4.29
N LEU A 399 21.74 -15.07 5.17
CA LEU A 399 21.36 -14.63 6.51
C LEU A 399 22.60 -14.21 7.33
N ILE A 400 23.69 -14.96 7.25
CA ILE A 400 24.94 -14.64 7.95
C ILE A 400 25.66 -13.46 7.30
N ALA A 401 25.66 -13.33 5.97
CA ALA A 401 26.29 -12.21 5.28
C ALA A 401 25.66 -10.87 5.66
N LYS A 402 24.32 -10.81 5.74
CA LYS A 402 23.56 -9.57 5.95
C LYS A 402 23.16 -9.33 7.40
N HIS A 403 22.83 -10.39 8.14
CA HIS A 403 22.16 -10.33 9.44
C HIS A 403 22.88 -11.15 10.53
N LYS A 404 24.19 -11.38 10.38
CA LYS A 404 25.06 -12.18 11.28
C LYS A 404 24.67 -12.11 12.75
N VAL A 405 24.52 -10.90 13.28
CA VAL A 405 24.27 -10.66 14.70
C VAL A 405 22.91 -11.20 15.15
N ALA A 406 21.87 -10.93 14.37
CA ALA A 406 20.51 -11.32 14.70
C ALA A 406 20.35 -12.85 14.58
N VAL A 407 20.89 -13.45 13.52
CA VAL A 407 20.89 -14.91 13.32
C VAL A 407 21.61 -15.64 14.45
N MET A 408 22.78 -15.16 14.87
CA MET A 408 23.52 -15.77 15.98
C MET A 408 22.80 -15.63 17.32
N ASN A 409 21.91 -14.65 17.51
CA ASN A 409 21.23 -14.43 18.78
C ASN A 409 19.83 -15.07 18.84
N ASP A 410 19.24 -15.43 17.70
CA ASP A 410 17.94 -16.10 17.65
C ASP A 410 18.07 -17.61 17.94
N PRO A 411 17.49 -18.12 19.04
CA PRO A 411 17.62 -19.53 19.43
C PRO A 411 16.92 -20.50 18.47
N GLU A 412 15.83 -20.08 17.82
CA GLU A 412 15.09 -20.92 16.88
C GLU A 412 15.91 -21.10 15.60
N LEU A 413 16.46 -20.02 15.06
CA LEU A 413 17.35 -20.10 13.89
C LEU A 413 18.62 -20.90 14.21
N ARG A 414 19.21 -20.74 15.40
CA ARG A 414 20.34 -21.56 15.83
C ARG A 414 19.99 -23.03 15.92
N ALA A 415 18.76 -23.38 16.34
CA ALA A 415 18.28 -24.76 16.39
C ALA A 415 18.06 -25.38 14.99
N MET A 416 17.83 -24.57 13.97
CA MET A 416 17.63 -25.02 12.57
C MET A 416 18.93 -25.32 11.81
N ILE A 417 20.10 -24.88 12.32
CA ILE A 417 21.39 -25.10 11.65
C ILE A 417 21.72 -26.60 11.62
N THR A 418 22.03 -27.14 10.45
CA THR A 418 22.48 -28.53 10.27
C THR A 418 23.99 -28.57 10.01
N PRO A 419 24.65 -29.75 10.11
CA PRO A 419 26.06 -29.89 9.74
C PRO A 419 26.34 -29.38 8.31
N VAL A 420 25.44 -29.66 7.36
CA VAL A 420 25.55 -29.23 5.96
C VAL A 420 25.44 -27.71 5.84
N GLY A 421 24.46 -27.08 6.49
CA GLY A 421 24.34 -25.62 6.50
C GLY A 421 25.52 -24.94 7.17
N PHE A 422 26.08 -25.55 8.23
CA PHE A 422 27.16 -24.94 8.99
C PHE A 422 28.48 -24.88 8.20
N ILE A 423 28.72 -25.84 7.30
CA ILE A 423 29.85 -25.81 6.37
C ILE A 423 29.54 -25.07 5.06
N GLY A 424 28.31 -24.58 4.89
CA GLY A 424 27.88 -23.86 3.70
C GLY A 424 28.74 -22.62 3.45
N ILE A 425 29.12 -22.42 2.18
CA ILE A 425 29.93 -21.28 1.74
C ILE A 425 29.04 -20.04 1.63
N ILE A 426 29.55 -18.91 2.11
CA ILE A 426 28.93 -17.60 1.92
C ILE A 426 29.36 -17.06 0.55
N PHE A 427 28.41 -16.77 -0.32
CA PHE A 427 28.69 -16.34 -1.70
C PHE A 427 28.75 -14.83 -1.89
N GLU A 428 28.25 -14.04 -0.92
CA GLU A 428 28.12 -12.59 -1.05
C GLU A 428 28.65 -11.79 0.15
N GLY A 429 29.00 -10.52 -0.08
CA GLY A 429 29.41 -9.56 0.93
C GLY A 429 30.83 -9.75 1.48
N ALA A 430 31.14 -9.05 2.58
CA ALA A 430 32.48 -9.03 3.19
C ALA A 430 32.93 -10.39 3.79
N LEU A 431 32.03 -11.38 3.80
CA LEU A 431 32.28 -12.74 4.29
C LEU A 431 32.35 -13.76 3.15
N ALA A 432 32.30 -13.32 1.88
CA ALA A 432 32.36 -14.20 0.72
C ALA A 432 33.57 -15.13 0.75
N GLY A 433 33.36 -16.39 0.38
CA GLY A 433 34.38 -17.45 0.37
C GLY A 433 34.67 -18.09 1.74
N LYS A 434 34.01 -17.65 2.82
CA LYS A 434 34.09 -18.29 4.15
C LYS A 434 32.91 -19.23 4.37
N THR A 435 33.09 -20.24 5.20
CA THR A 435 31.96 -21.06 5.68
C THR A 435 31.21 -20.36 6.81
N VAL A 436 29.95 -20.74 7.05
CA VAL A 436 29.18 -20.25 8.20
C VAL A 436 29.89 -20.59 9.52
N ALA A 437 30.46 -21.80 9.62
CA ALA A 437 31.24 -22.25 10.77
C ALA A 437 32.49 -21.37 10.99
N ASP A 438 33.23 -21.02 9.92
CA ASP A 438 34.38 -20.11 10.03
C ASP A 438 33.98 -18.76 10.62
N VAL A 439 32.85 -18.21 10.18
CA VAL A 439 32.32 -16.95 10.72
C VAL A 439 31.95 -17.10 12.20
N TRP A 440 31.38 -18.24 12.56
CA TRP A 440 31.00 -18.55 13.94
C TRP A 440 32.21 -18.56 14.87
N VAL A 441 33.21 -19.39 14.57
CA VAL A 441 34.40 -19.56 15.42
C VAL A 441 35.29 -18.33 15.46
N ASN A 442 35.30 -17.51 14.41
CA ASN A 442 36.09 -16.28 14.38
C ASN A 442 35.38 -15.07 15.03
N SER A 443 34.09 -15.18 15.32
CA SER A 443 33.36 -14.11 16.03
C SER A 443 33.29 -14.37 17.54
N LYS A 444 33.49 -13.33 18.35
CA LYS A 444 33.34 -13.42 19.82
C LYS A 444 31.97 -13.96 20.21
N ARG A 445 30.92 -13.54 19.49
CA ARG A 445 29.52 -13.96 19.73
C ARG A 445 29.27 -15.42 19.34
N GLY A 446 29.78 -15.86 18.20
CA GLY A 446 29.66 -17.25 17.80
C GLY A 446 30.41 -18.18 18.76
N ARG A 447 31.59 -17.78 19.24
CA ARG A 447 32.31 -18.50 20.29
C ARG A 447 31.54 -18.57 21.62
N TYR A 448 30.86 -17.48 22.02
CA TYR A 448 29.98 -17.50 23.18
C TYR A 448 28.90 -18.60 23.06
N TRP A 449 28.13 -18.60 21.96
CA TRP A 449 27.08 -19.61 21.78
C TRP A 449 27.63 -21.03 21.58
N LEU A 450 28.82 -21.19 20.98
CA LEU A 450 29.51 -22.48 20.94
C LEU A 450 29.86 -23.00 22.34
N ALA A 451 30.21 -22.11 23.28
CA ALA A 451 30.48 -22.50 24.67
C ALA A 451 29.20 -22.84 25.46
N GLU A 452 28.06 -22.25 25.10
CA GLU A 452 26.78 -22.49 25.79
C GLU A 452 25.98 -23.68 25.23
N GLU A 453 26.04 -23.94 23.92
CA GLU A 453 25.16 -24.91 23.26
C GLU A 453 25.88 -26.17 22.80
N ALA A 454 25.70 -27.27 23.53
CA ALA A 454 26.29 -28.57 23.21
C ALA A 454 25.94 -29.06 21.79
N ARG A 455 24.75 -28.71 21.28
CA ARG A 455 24.33 -29.04 19.91
C ARG A 455 25.24 -28.41 18.85
N LEU A 456 25.57 -27.12 19.01
CA LEU A 456 26.47 -26.41 18.10
C LEU A 456 27.88 -26.99 18.16
N GLN A 457 28.33 -27.42 19.35
CA GLN A 457 29.59 -28.14 19.49
C GLN A 457 29.56 -29.47 18.73
N ALA A 458 28.46 -30.21 18.79
CA ALA A 458 28.32 -31.49 18.10
C ALA A 458 28.43 -31.34 16.59
N ILE A 459 27.75 -30.35 15.99
CA ILE A 459 27.73 -30.13 14.53
C ILE A 459 28.96 -29.38 13.99
N LEU A 460 29.85 -28.87 14.86
CA LEU A 460 31.08 -28.20 14.43
C LEU A 460 32.04 -29.21 13.77
N PRO A 461 32.64 -28.90 12.59
CA PRO A 461 33.57 -29.78 11.90
C PRO A 461 34.82 -30.12 12.73
N ASP A 462 35.39 -31.31 12.51
CA ASP A 462 36.58 -31.79 13.23
C ASP A 462 37.83 -30.94 12.97
N THR A 463 37.92 -30.36 11.77
CA THR A 463 38.97 -29.40 11.39
C THR A 463 38.32 -28.20 10.69
N LEU A 464 38.68 -26.99 11.12
CA LEU A 464 38.13 -25.75 10.58
C LEU A 464 39.20 -24.65 10.60
N ALA A 465 39.40 -23.96 9.46
CA ALA A 465 40.43 -22.94 9.28
C ALA A 465 41.84 -23.38 9.75
N GLY A 466 42.23 -24.63 9.47
CA GLY A 466 43.54 -25.17 9.83
C GLY A 466 43.75 -25.47 11.32
N LYS A 467 42.69 -25.43 12.14
CA LYS A 467 42.73 -25.79 13.57
C LYS A 467 41.77 -26.96 13.87
N PRO A 468 42.12 -27.87 14.80
CA PRO A 468 41.22 -28.91 15.24
C PRO A 468 40.07 -28.32 16.08
N LYS A 469 38.89 -28.94 16.01
CA LYS A 469 37.69 -28.61 16.78
C LYS A 469 37.97 -28.34 18.26
N ALA A 470 38.79 -29.19 18.89
CA ALA A 470 39.15 -29.07 20.30
C ALA A 470 39.79 -27.71 20.64
N ALA A 471 40.59 -27.13 19.73
CA ALA A 471 41.22 -25.83 19.95
C ALA A 471 40.19 -24.68 19.94
N TRP A 472 39.19 -24.74 19.06
CA TRP A 472 38.12 -23.76 19.01
C TRP A 472 37.19 -23.85 20.23
N LEU A 473 36.86 -25.05 20.69
CA LEU A 473 36.07 -25.25 21.90
C LEU A 473 36.81 -24.79 23.16
N ALA A 474 38.12 -25.07 23.27
CA ALA A 474 38.94 -24.56 24.36
C ALA A 474 38.98 -23.03 24.37
N GLN A 475 39.16 -22.40 23.21
CA GLN A 475 39.11 -20.94 23.08
C GLN A 475 37.74 -20.37 23.46
N ALA A 476 36.64 -20.98 22.98
CA ALA A 476 35.28 -20.57 23.31
C ALA A 476 35.01 -20.63 24.82
N ASN A 477 35.43 -21.70 25.49
CA ASN A 477 35.26 -21.87 26.93
C ASN A 477 36.13 -20.90 27.75
N THR A 478 37.34 -20.58 27.28
CA THR A 478 38.25 -19.63 27.94
C THR A 478 37.74 -18.19 27.80
N GLU A 479 37.14 -17.86 26.65
CA GLU A 479 36.57 -16.55 26.37
C GLU A 479 35.15 -16.38 26.91
N LYS A 480 34.56 -17.38 27.58
CA LYS A 480 33.20 -17.35 28.14
C LYS A 480 33.07 -16.21 29.17
N PRO A 481 32.50 -15.03 28.83
CA PRO A 481 32.56 -13.90 29.74
C PRO A 481 31.38 -13.93 30.71
N THR A 482 31.64 -13.77 32.01
CA THR A 482 30.61 -13.60 33.04
C THR A 482 29.79 -12.30 32.87
N HIS A 483 30.30 -11.28 32.16
CA HIS A 483 29.65 -9.97 31.99
C HIS A 483 28.79 -9.82 30.71
N TYR A 484 29.00 -10.65 29.68
CA TYR A 484 28.27 -10.51 28.42
C TYR A 484 26.86 -11.13 28.45
N ALA A 485 26.55 -11.94 29.48
CA ALA A 485 25.20 -12.44 29.75
C ALA A 485 24.17 -11.30 29.87
N ARG A 486 24.54 -10.15 30.44
CA ARG A 486 23.69 -8.95 30.55
C ARG A 486 23.52 -8.17 29.24
N TRP A 487 24.47 -8.29 28.32
CA TRP A 487 24.47 -7.56 27.04
C TRP A 487 23.74 -8.33 25.92
N PHE A 488 23.55 -9.64 26.13
CA PHE A 488 22.86 -10.54 25.21
C PHE A 488 21.63 -11.22 25.84
N SER A 489 21.22 -10.82 27.05
CA SER A 489 19.99 -11.35 27.67
C SER A 489 18.75 -10.83 26.93
N ARG A 490 17.72 -11.69 26.88
CA ARG A 490 16.35 -11.38 26.44
C ARG A 490 15.79 -10.11 27.13
N GLU A 491 16.31 -9.80 28.32
CA GLU A 491 15.95 -8.65 29.16
C GLU A 491 16.23 -7.31 28.45
N SER A 492 17.36 -7.14 27.76
CA SER A 492 17.68 -5.86 27.09
C SER A 492 16.79 -5.61 25.86
N HIS A 493 16.40 -6.68 25.15
CA HIS A 493 15.48 -6.58 24.01
C HIS A 493 14.06 -6.27 24.48
N LEU A 494 13.58 -6.96 25.52
CA LEU A 494 12.22 -6.76 26.04
C LEU A 494 12.04 -5.36 26.63
N VAL A 495 13.05 -4.85 27.37
CA VAL A 495 13.04 -3.45 27.84
C VAL A 495 12.99 -2.49 26.65
N LYS A 496 13.80 -2.72 25.60
CA LYS A 496 13.76 -1.86 24.41
C LYS A 496 12.39 -1.88 23.73
N GLN A 497 11.81 -3.06 23.55
CA GLN A 497 10.48 -3.21 22.96
C GLN A 497 9.42 -2.51 23.81
N PHE A 498 9.44 -2.72 25.12
CA PHE A 498 8.53 -2.09 26.06
C PHE A 498 8.59 -0.56 26.01
N LEU A 499 9.80 0.02 26.10
CA LEU A 499 9.99 1.46 25.97
C LEU A 499 9.60 1.99 24.58
N GLN A 500 9.74 1.18 23.53
CA GLN A 500 9.34 1.53 22.17
C GLN A 500 7.81 1.62 22.03
N HIS A 501 7.06 0.71 22.65
CA HIS A 501 5.59 0.76 22.69
C HIS A 501 5.09 2.02 23.42
N ILE A 502 5.79 2.45 24.48
CA ILE A 502 5.45 3.69 25.21
C ILE A 502 5.56 4.92 24.30
N VAL A 503 6.69 5.11 23.59
CA VAL A 503 6.84 6.28 22.71
C VAL A 503 5.96 6.23 21.46
N TYR A 504 5.36 5.06 21.17
CA TYR A 504 4.36 4.87 20.13
C TYR A 504 2.91 4.98 20.63
N GLY A 505 2.70 5.17 21.94
CA GLY A 505 1.36 5.32 22.52
C GLY A 505 0.54 4.03 22.48
N GLU A 506 1.19 2.86 22.47
CA GLU A 506 0.54 1.54 22.34
C GLU A 506 0.23 0.95 23.73
N GLU A 507 -0.74 1.55 24.42
CA GLU A 507 -1.10 1.24 25.80
C GLU A 507 -1.39 -0.25 26.06
N ASP A 508 -2.18 -0.90 25.20
CA ASP A 508 -2.53 -2.31 25.35
C ASP A 508 -1.31 -3.24 25.27
N GLN A 509 -0.32 -2.88 24.43
CA GLN A 509 0.92 -3.65 24.31
C GLN A 509 1.81 -3.49 25.54
N VAL A 510 1.84 -2.28 26.11
CA VAL A 510 2.53 -1.99 27.37
C VAL A 510 1.90 -2.79 28.51
N GLU A 511 0.57 -2.78 28.62
CA GLU A 511 -0.16 -3.55 29.64
C GLU A 511 0.08 -5.07 29.48
N ALA A 512 -0.07 -5.60 28.27
CA ALA A 512 0.17 -7.00 27.99
C ALA A 512 1.59 -7.44 28.37
N LEU A 513 2.61 -6.61 28.13
CA LEU A 513 3.99 -6.92 28.52
C LEU A 513 4.20 -6.92 30.04
N LEU A 514 3.57 -6.01 30.77
CA LEU A 514 3.61 -5.97 32.25
C LEU A 514 2.89 -7.17 32.87
N GLU A 515 1.78 -7.61 32.28
CA GLU A 515 1.00 -8.75 32.75
C GLU A 515 1.69 -10.08 32.49
N THR A 516 2.17 -10.29 31.26
CA THR A 516 2.79 -11.56 30.82
C THR A 516 4.18 -11.79 31.42
N HIS A 517 4.86 -10.76 31.92
CA HIS A 517 6.21 -10.85 32.48
C HIS A 517 6.31 -10.29 33.90
N PRO A 518 5.59 -10.84 34.90
CA PRO A 518 5.54 -10.28 36.25
C PRO A 518 6.91 -10.22 36.95
N MET A 519 7.77 -11.21 36.71
CA MET A 519 9.14 -11.25 37.23
C MET A 519 10.07 -10.19 36.61
N MET A 520 9.68 -9.61 35.48
CA MET A 520 10.45 -8.60 34.75
C MET A 520 9.94 -7.18 34.98
N ARG A 521 8.83 -6.98 35.68
CA ARG A 521 8.16 -5.66 35.83
C ARG A 521 9.12 -4.56 36.28
N ASN A 522 9.92 -4.82 37.31
CA ASN A 522 10.91 -3.85 37.78
C ASN A 522 11.92 -3.49 36.66
N CYS A 523 12.46 -4.49 35.96
CA CYS A 523 13.36 -4.23 34.83
C CYS A 523 12.68 -3.46 33.68
N LEU A 524 11.39 -3.70 33.40
CA LEU A 524 10.64 -2.98 32.37
C LEU A 524 10.38 -1.52 32.76
N LEU A 525 10.01 -1.28 34.02
CA LEU A 525 9.67 0.05 34.54
C LEU A 525 10.92 0.94 34.70
N HIS A 526 12.03 0.38 35.19
CA HIS A 526 13.25 1.13 35.52
C HIS A 526 14.38 0.96 34.50
N GLY A 527 14.25 0.01 33.59
CA GLY A 527 15.21 -0.18 32.50
C GLY A 527 15.25 1.04 31.59
N THR A 528 16.45 1.37 31.11
CA THR A 528 16.64 2.48 30.16
C THR A 528 17.40 2.00 28.93
N THR A 529 17.02 2.49 27.76
CA THR A 529 17.75 2.26 26.51
C THR A 529 17.46 3.40 25.53
N LYS A 530 18.03 3.33 24.33
CA LYS A 530 17.73 4.28 23.26
C LYS A 530 16.47 3.83 22.49
N VAL A 531 15.44 4.67 22.49
CA VAL A 531 14.23 4.52 21.67
C VAL A 531 13.99 5.78 20.84
N VAL A 532 13.20 5.65 19.78
CA VAL A 532 12.92 6.74 18.84
C VAL A 532 11.41 6.79 18.58
N ASP A 533 10.78 7.96 18.71
CA ASP A 533 9.36 8.12 18.40
C ASP A 533 9.09 8.26 16.89
N TYR A 534 7.81 8.36 16.51
CA TYR A 534 7.40 8.59 15.12
C TYR A 534 7.96 9.89 14.52
N SER A 535 8.24 10.90 15.37
CA SER A 535 8.81 12.19 15.00
C SER A 535 10.34 12.19 14.89
N ARG A 536 10.97 11.02 15.01
CA ARG A 536 12.43 10.81 14.98
C ARG A 536 13.19 11.45 16.15
N ARG A 537 12.52 11.78 17.25
CA ARG A 537 13.17 12.21 18.48
C ARG A 537 13.76 10.99 19.17
N ALA A 538 15.04 11.09 19.52
CA ALA A 538 15.78 10.00 20.14
C ALA A 538 15.86 10.23 21.65
N PHE A 539 15.21 9.36 22.42
CA PHE A 539 15.28 9.35 23.86
C PHE A 539 16.41 8.44 24.32
N LYS A 540 17.17 8.87 25.31
CA LYS A 540 18.27 8.09 25.92
C LYS A 540 18.17 8.21 27.43
N HIS A 541 18.41 7.11 28.12
CA HIS A 541 18.49 7.09 29.59
C HIS A 541 17.20 7.54 30.30
N LEU A 542 16.04 7.34 29.67
CA LEU A 542 14.74 7.59 30.27
C LEU A 542 14.02 6.27 30.57
N THR A 543 13.31 6.24 31.69
CA THR A 543 12.46 5.13 32.12
C THR A 543 11.11 5.14 31.39
N ALA A 544 10.32 4.09 31.60
CA ALA A 544 8.97 3.97 31.06
C ALA A 544 8.07 5.17 31.42
N PHE A 545 8.00 5.50 32.70
CA PHE A 545 7.16 6.59 33.19
C PHE A 545 7.64 7.96 32.69
N GLN A 546 8.95 8.19 32.65
CA GLN A 546 9.53 9.41 32.11
C GLN A 546 9.22 9.60 30.62
N LEU A 547 9.26 8.53 29.82
CA LEU A 547 8.88 8.59 28.40
C LEU A 547 7.39 8.95 28.23
N ALA A 548 6.51 8.38 29.04
CA ALA A 548 5.08 8.73 29.02
C ALA A 548 4.85 10.21 29.38
N LEU A 549 5.59 10.74 30.37
CA LEU A 549 5.57 12.17 30.70
C LEU A 549 6.06 13.04 29.53
N CYS A 550 7.15 12.66 28.86
CA CYS A 550 7.66 13.40 27.70
C CYS A 550 6.71 13.35 26.49
N ALA A 551 5.90 12.30 26.37
CA ALA A 551 4.86 12.18 25.36
C ALA A 551 3.56 12.91 25.73
N LEU A 552 3.48 13.50 26.93
CA LEU A 552 2.27 14.11 27.49
C LEU A 552 1.10 13.12 27.51
N ASP A 553 1.37 11.85 27.82
CA ASP A 553 0.40 10.75 27.81
C ASP A 553 -0.05 10.42 29.24
N ASN A 554 -1.08 11.13 29.70
CA ASN A 554 -1.63 10.97 31.05
C ASN A 554 -2.21 9.57 31.29
N GLU A 555 -2.90 9.01 30.29
CA GLU A 555 -3.51 7.68 30.39
C GLU A 555 -2.42 6.59 30.51
N MET A 556 -1.34 6.66 29.72
CA MET A 556 -0.18 5.78 29.86
C MET A 556 0.52 5.97 31.21
N CYS A 557 0.66 7.21 31.68
CA CYS A 557 1.20 7.50 33.01
C CYS A 557 0.37 6.80 34.10
N ASP A 558 -0.95 6.91 34.05
CA ASP A 558 -1.85 6.32 35.05
C ASP A 558 -1.79 4.79 35.03
N ARG A 559 -1.62 4.17 33.85
CA ARG A 559 -1.37 2.72 33.74
C ARG A 559 -0.07 2.30 34.42
N LEU A 560 1.03 3.04 34.19
CA LEU A 560 2.34 2.69 34.76
C LEU A 560 2.37 2.89 36.28
N LYS A 561 1.71 3.93 36.80
CA LYS A 561 1.62 4.20 38.25
C LYS A 561 1.03 3.03 39.04
N ALA A 562 0.12 2.25 38.45
CA ALA A 562 -0.47 1.08 39.11
C ALA A 562 0.55 0.02 39.55
N TYR A 563 1.79 0.08 39.04
CA TYR A 563 2.86 -0.86 39.34
C TYR A 563 4.06 -0.22 40.08
N MET A 564 3.94 1.04 40.51
CA MET A 564 5.04 1.81 41.10
C MET A 564 4.65 2.33 42.49
N SER A 565 5.63 2.60 43.34
CA SER A 565 5.40 3.30 44.60
C SER A 565 5.21 4.80 44.37
N GLU A 566 4.53 5.46 45.31
CA GLU A 566 4.30 6.90 45.25
C GLU A 566 5.58 7.73 45.35
N GLU A 567 6.58 7.21 46.07
CA GLU A 567 7.92 7.77 46.16
C GLU A 567 8.61 7.71 44.78
N GLU A 568 8.58 6.54 44.11
CA GLU A 568 9.16 6.34 42.78
C GLU A 568 8.51 7.23 41.72
N ILE A 569 7.17 7.38 41.78
CA ILE A 569 6.42 8.26 40.88
C ILE A 569 6.88 9.71 41.06
N THR A 570 7.00 10.15 42.32
CA THR A 570 7.42 11.52 42.66
C THR A 570 8.85 11.80 42.18
N GLU A 571 9.79 10.89 42.44
CA GLU A 571 11.18 11.00 42.00
C GLU A 571 11.29 11.07 40.47
N GLN A 572 10.60 10.18 39.75
CA GLN A 572 10.66 10.15 38.29
C GLN A 572 9.97 11.37 37.65
N TYR A 573 8.91 11.88 38.27
CA TYR A 573 8.26 13.12 37.84
C TYR A 573 9.18 14.33 38.02
N GLN A 574 9.80 14.49 39.19
CA GLN A 574 10.73 15.59 39.48
C GLN A 574 11.98 15.54 38.59
N ALA A 575 12.42 14.36 38.17
CA ALA A 575 13.52 14.21 37.22
C ALA A 575 13.23 14.81 35.84
N ILE A 576 11.95 14.89 35.44
CA ILE A 576 11.52 15.54 34.18
C ILE A 576 11.10 16.99 34.43
N PHE A 577 10.36 17.23 35.52
CA PHE A 577 9.79 18.53 35.87
C PHE A 577 10.31 19.00 37.23
N LEU A 578 11.55 19.47 37.27
CA LEU A 578 12.27 19.83 38.50
C LEU A 578 11.50 20.81 39.40
N THR A 579 10.75 21.75 38.82
CA THR A 579 9.94 22.76 39.51
C THR A 579 8.43 22.58 39.28
N GLY A 580 8.04 21.40 38.80
CA GLY A 580 6.66 21.08 38.39
C GLY A 580 6.33 21.50 36.96
N TYR A 581 5.33 20.84 36.37
CA TYR A 581 4.92 21.05 34.98
C TYR A 581 4.47 22.49 34.69
N GLU A 582 3.76 23.13 35.61
CA GLU A 582 3.27 24.50 35.40
C GLU A 582 4.40 25.53 35.22
N ALA A 583 5.46 25.40 36.03
CA ALA A 583 6.64 26.24 35.90
C ALA A 583 7.37 25.94 34.57
N TYR A 584 7.52 24.66 34.24
CA TYR A 584 8.09 24.22 32.97
C TYR A 584 7.33 24.78 31.76
N ALA A 585 6.00 24.67 31.74
CA ALA A 585 5.14 25.16 30.67
C ALA A 585 5.28 26.67 30.45
N LYS A 586 5.46 27.46 31.51
CA LYS A 586 5.72 28.91 31.42
C LYS A 586 7.07 29.27 30.81
N THR A 587 8.06 28.36 30.87
CA THR A 587 9.37 28.59 30.24
C THR A 587 9.37 28.30 28.74
N GLN A 588 8.37 27.57 28.24
CA GLN A 588 8.26 27.21 26.83
C GLN A 588 8.03 28.46 25.96
N GLN A 589 8.79 28.58 24.88
CA GLN A 589 8.62 29.63 23.88
C GLN A 589 8.19 29.00 22.55
N PRO A 590 7.09 29.45 21.94
CA PRO A 590 6.68 28.94 20.64
C PRO A 590 7.70 29.35 19.56
N PHE A 591 7.75 28.55 18.49
CA PHE A 591 8.55 28.82 17.32
C PHE A 591 8.12 30.13 16.66
N ASP A 592 9.08 30.93 16.21
CA ASP A 592 8.79 32.19 15.53
C ASP A 592 8.38 31.95 14.07
N PHE A 593 7.08 31.98 13.80
CA PHE A 593 6.51 31.85 12.46
C PHE A 593 6.53 33.15 11.65
N THR A 594 6.96 34.28 12.23
CA THR A 594 6.83 35.62 11.62
C THR A 594 7.46 35.68 10.23
N ARG A 595 8.66 35.11 10.07
CA ARG A 595 9.39 35.13 8.80
C ARG A 595 8.63 34.40 7.69
N ILE A 596 8.12 33.19 7.97
CA ILE A 596 7.42 32.39 6.96
C ILE A 596 6.01 32.92 6.67
N VAL A 597 5.31 33.43 7.69
CA VAL A 597 4.02 34.12 7.52
C VAL A 597 4.17 35.34 6.61
N ARG A 598 5.24 36.13 6.82
CA ARG A 598 5.54 37.29 5.97
C ARG A 598 5.85 36.86 4.54
N ALA A 599 6.72 35.87 4.35
CA ALA A 599 7.07 35.38 3.03
C ALA A 599 5.84 34.90 2.24
N ILE A 600 4.93 34.14 2.86
CA ILE A 600 3.67 33.72 2.22
C ILE A 600 2.77 34.91 1.90
N THR A 601 2.67 35.88 2.82
CA THR A 601 1.86 37.10 2.62
C THR A 601 2.34 37.90 1.41
N ASP A 602 3.65 38.13 1.32
CA ASP A 602 4.28 39.00 0.33
C ASP A 602 4.48 38.29 -1.04
N SER A 603 4.30 36.97 -1.10
CA SER A 603 4.48 36.18 -2.33
C SER A 603 3.37 36.39 -3.36
N ARG A 604 3.71 36.23 -4.65
CA ARG A 604 2.74 36.20 -5.75
C ARG A 604 2.04 34.84 -5.80
N ASP A 605 0.79 34.81 -6.24
CA ASP A 605 0.02 33.55 -6.31
C ASP A 605 0.65 32.51 -7.25
N ALA A 606 1.39 32.93 -8.29
CA ALA A 606 2.14 32.01 -9.15
C ALA A 606 3.25 31.26 -8.38
N ASP A 607 4.00 31.97 -7.52
CA ASP A 607 5.06 31.38 -6.69
C ASP A 607 4.45 30.43 -5.63
N VAL A 608 3.29 30.81 -5.08
CA VAL A 608 2.50 29.98 -4.16
C VAL A 608 1.99 28.71 -4.85
N LYS A 609 1.44 28.79 -6.06
CA LYS A 609 1.00 27.63 -6.86
C LYS A 609 2.15 26.68 -7.18
N THR A 610 3.30 27.24 -7.55
CA THR A 610 4.52 26.46 -7.79
C THR A 610 4.95 25.70 -6.52
N ALA A 611 4.89 26.35 -5.35
CA ALA A 611 5.18 25.72 -4.07
C ALA A 611 4.15 24.65 -3.68
N LEU A 612 2.86 24.87 -3.94
CA LEU A 612 1.76 23.92 -3.70
C LEU A 612 1.88 22.65 -4.55
N GLN A 613 2.37 22.80 -5.78
CA GLN A 613 2.64 21.69 -6.71
C GLN A 613 3.93 20.94 -6.40
N LEU A 614 4.72 21.42 -5.42
CA LEU A 614 6.00 20.83 -4.99
C LEU A 614 6.99 20.66 -6.16
N GLN A 615 6.88 21.51 -7.19
CA GLN A 615 7.68 21.43 -8.40
C GLN A 615 9.18 21.55 -8.06
N GLN A 616 10.02 20.75 -8.70
CA GLN A 616 11.49 20.81 -8.57
C GLN A 616 12.16 20.99 -9.94
N PRO A 617 13.27 21.75 -10.01
CA PRO A 617 13.81 22.61 -8.95
C PRO A 617 12.94 23.87 -8.74
N ASN A 618 12.69 24.26 -7.49
CA ASN A 618 12.01 25.52 -7.17
C ASN A 618 13.00 26.49 -6.50
N MET A 619 13.33 27.57 -7.22
CA MET A 619 14.32 28.55 -6.78
C MET A 619 13.69 29.86 -6.31
N THR A 620 12.36 29.89 -6.10
CA THR A 620 11.66 31.09 -5.60
C THR A 620 12.07 31.42 -4.16
N GLU A 621 12.01 32.69 -3.78
CA GLU A 621 12.29 33.13 -2.42
C GLU A 621 11.34 32.48 -1.40
N LEU A 622 10.07 32.28 -1.79
CA LEU A 622 9.08 31.57 -0.99
C LEU A 622 9.54 30.13 -0.70
N TRP A 623 9.99 29.41 -1.73
CA TRP A 623 10.45 28.03 -1.57
C TRP A 623 11.68 27.93 -0.68
N GLN A 624 12.67 28.82 -0.87
CA GLN A 624 13.85 28.86 -0.01
C GLN A 624 13.47 29.15 1.45
N THR A 625 12.47 30.01 1.69
CA THR A 625 11.97 30.31 3.03
C THR A 625 11.20 29.14 3.64
N LEU A 626 10.42 28.40 2.83
CA LEU A 626 9.77 27.15 3.26
C LEU A 626 10.80 26.10 3.68
N GLU A 627 11.83 25.89 2.87
CA GLU A 627 12.93 24.96 3.18
C GLU A 627 13.70 25.37 4.44
N GLN A 628 13.93 26.68 4.62
CA GLN A 628 14.57 27.20 5.83
C GLN A 628 13.68 26.98 7.07
N PHE A 629 12.38 27.27 6.97
CA PHE A 629 11.41 26.98 8.03
C PHE A 629 11.43 25.50 8.40
N ARG A 630 11.40 24.59 7.43
CA ARG A 630 11.43 23.14 7.68
C ARG A 630 12.67 22.73 8.44
N ARG A 631 13.85 23.21 8.03
CA ARG A 631 15.11 22.94 8.74
C ARG A 631 15.11 23.49 10.16
N ASP A 632 14.67 24.73 10.33
CA ASP A 632 14.68 25.41 11.63
C ASP A 632 13.68 24.79 12.60
N PHE A 633 12.46 24.49 12.15
CA PHE A 633 11.45 23.84 12.98
C PHE A 633 11.85 22.41 13.34
N THR A 634 12.39 21.64 12.39
CA THR A 634 12.89 20.28 12.66
C THR A 634 13.97 20.31 13.74
N ARG A 635 14.92 21.25 13.65
CA ARG A 635 15.97 21.43 14.65
C ARG A 635 15.41 21.87 16.01
N CYS A 636 14.45 22.80 16.02
CA CYS A 636 13.76 23.24 17.23
C CYS A 636 13.11 22.05 17.94
N SER A 637 12.26 21.32 17.22
CA SER A 637 11.48 20.22 17.79
C SER A 637 12.33 19.01 18.18
N GLN A 638 13.45 18.74 17.49
CA GLN A 638 14.37 17.65 17.86
C GLN A 638 15.22 17.95 19.10
N HIS A 639 15.43 19.22 19.44
CA HIS A 639 16.12 19.61 20.67
C HIS A 639 15.19 19.58 21.89
N GLU A 640 13.88 19.62 21.67
CA GLU A 640 12.88 19.52 22.71
C GLU A 640 12.69 18.07 23.16
N ILE A 641 13.04 17.78 24.42
CA ILE A 641 12.78 16.47 25.04
C ILE A 641 11.26 16.23 25.15
N ILE A 642 10.50 17.27 25.47
CA ILE A 642 9.03 17.26 25.52
C ILE A 642 8.56 18.15 24.40
N PHE A 643 7.71 17.64 23.50
CA PHE A 643 7.18 18.49 22.43
C PHE A 643 6.50 19.71 23.04
N ASN A 644 6.81 20.91 22.57
CA ASN A 644 6.11 22.10 23.01
C ASN A 644 4.81 22.30 22.21
N PRO A 645 3.62 21.99 22.77
CA PRO A 645 2.36 22.11 22.02
C PRO A 645 1.98 23.56 21.70
N THR A 646 2.63 24.56 22.31
CA THR A 646 2.42 25.97 21.95
C THR A 646 2.86 26.29 20.52
N HIS A 647 3.72 25.46 19.91
CA HIS A 647 4.04 25.56 18.48
C HIS A 647 2.80 25.39 17.61
N LEU A 648 2.00 24.35 17.91
CA LEU A 648 0.77 24.06 17.18
C LEU A 648 -0.29 25.14 17.43
N GLN A 649 -0.35 25.67 18.66
CA GLN A 649 -1.19 26.81 18.98
C GLN A 649 -0.84 28.03 18.14
N LYS A 650 0.43 28.41 18.16
CA LYS A 650 0.88 29.64 17.51
C LYS A 650 0.69 29.59 16.00
N VAL A 651 0.92 28.44 15.37
CA VAL A 651 0.70 28.28 13.93
C VAL A 651 -0.79 28.41 13.56
N PHE A 652 -1.70 27.88 14.38
CA PHE A 652 -3.15 28.08 14.17
C PHE A 652 -3.57 29.54 14.37
N GLU A 653 -3.07 30.22 15.40
CA GLU A 653 -3.32 31.65 15.60
C GLU A 653 -2.92 32.48 14.37
N HIS A 654 -1.74 32.20 13.79
CA HIS A 654 -1.30 32.86 12.56
C HIS A 654 -2.20 32.55 11.36
N TYR A 655 -2.62 31.30 11.21
CA TYR A 655 -3.53 30.91 10.14
C TYR A 655 -4.87 31.65 10.24
N CYS A 656 -5.50 31.65 11.41
CA CYS A 656 -6.75 32.35 11.67
C CYS A 656 -6.62 33.86 11.46
N ALA A 657 -5.55 34.48 11.97
CA ALA A 657 -5.30 35.91 11.82
C ALA A 657 -5.13 36.36 10.36
N LYS A 658 -4.64 35.47 9.48
CA LYS A 658 -4.43 35.76 8.06
C LYS A 658 -5.52 35.22 7.14
N PHE A 659 -6.46 34.43 7.67
CA PHE A 659 -7.46 33.70 6.91
C PHE A 659 -8.24 34.58 5.93
N VAL A 660 -8.76 35.72 6.40
CA VAL A 660 -9.54 36.64 5.55
C VAL A 660 -8.66 37.40 4.55
N SER A 661 -7.41 37.68 4.93
CA SER A 661 -6.49 38.49 4.12
C SER A 661 -5.76 37.72 3.02
N TRP A 662 -5.67 36.40 3.13
CA TRP A 662 -4.95 35.56 2.18
C TRP A 662 -5.84 35.05 1.06
N SER A 663 -5.26 34.95 -0.15
CA SER A 663 -5.88 34.19 -1.23
C SER A 663 -6.10 32.74 -0.80
N PHE A 664 -6.99 32.05 -1.51
CA PHE A 664 -7.26 30.64 -1.26
C PHE A 664 -5.98 29.81 -1.33
N GLU A 665 -5.12 30.06 -2.32
CA GLU A 665 -3.86 29.33 -2.50
C GLU A 665 -2.88 29.58 -1.35
N LYS A 666 -2.81 30.81 -0.83
CA LYS A 666 -1.97 31.10 0.34
C LYS A 666 -2.45 30.38 1.59
N ARG A 667 -3.78 30.29 1.79
CA ARG A 667 -4.37 29.49 2.87
C ARG A 667 -4.06 28.01 2.70
N ASP A 668 -4.26 27.45 1.51
CA ASP A 668 -3.95 26.05 1.23
C ASP A 668 -2.45 25.74 1.46
N LEU A 669 -1.56 26.64 1.03
CA LEU A 669 -0.13 26.48 1.23
C LEU A 669 0.23 26.49 2.71
N PHE A 670 -0.28 27.47 3.46
CA PHE A 670 0.00 27.57 4.88
C PHE A 670 -0.54 26.36 5.65
N TRP A 671 -1.75 25.93 5.33
CA TRP A 671 -2.37 24.76 5.94
C TRP A 671 -1.53 23.52 5.68
N ARG A 672 -1.27 23.19 4.42
CA ARG A 672 -0.57 21.96 4.04
C ARG A 672 0.88 21.96 4.49
N GLN A 673 1.61 23.05 4.29
CA GLN A 673 3.07 23.07 4.39
C GLN A 673 3.62 23.70 5.67
N ILE A 674 2.81 24.42 6.44
CA ILE A 674 3.22 24.98 7.74
C ILE A 674 2.51 24.25 8.87
N VAL A 675 1.17 24.27 8.93
CA VAL A 675 0.40 23.55 9.96
C VAL A 675 0.70 22.06 9.89
N GLY A 676 0.56 21.46 8.71
CA GLY A 676 0.86 20.04 8.51
C GLY A 676 2.31 19.69 8.84
N TYR A 677 3.26 20.61 8.64
CA TYR A 677 4.67 20.34 8.92
C TYR A 677 4.97 20.38 10.42
N VAL A 678 4.32 21.28 11.17
CA VAL A 678 4.36 21.27 12.64
C VAL A 678 3.77 19.97 13.19
N GLN A 679 2.66 19.51 12.60
CA GLN A 679 1.99 18.26 12.98
C GLN A 679 2.86 17.00 12.84
N ARG A 680 3.91 17.01 11.99
CA ARG A 680 4.88 15.89 11.86
C ARG A 680 5.66 15.56 13.13
N PHE A 681 5.66 16.48 14.09
CA PHE A 681 6.47 16.40 15.29
C PHE A 681 5.64 16.14 16.56
N LEU A 682 4.33 15.88 16.41
CA LEU A 682 3.47 15.57 17.53
C LEU A 682 3.85 14.21 18.15
N PRO A 683 3.95 14.12 19.49
CA PRO A 683 4.00 12.84 20.19
C PRO A 683 2.82 11.94 19.80
N ALA A 684 2.99 10.62 19.91
CA ALA A 684 1.98 9.65 19.50
C ALA A 684 0.60 9.90 20.14
N ASN A 685 0.55 10.20 21.45
CA ASN A 685 -0.70 10.50 22.15
C ASN A 685 -1.47 11.66 21.51
N ILE A 686 -0.79 12.78 21.23
CA ILE A 686 -1.44 13.94 20.60
C ILE A 686 -1.81 13.61 19.13
N ALA A 687 -0.98 12.87 18.41
CA ALA A 687 -1.28 12.46 17.04
C ALA A 687 -2.50 11.52 16.94
N GLN A 688 -2.67 10.59 17.89
CA GLN A 688 -3.84 9.73 18.00
C GLN A 688 -5.12 10.57 18.16
N ASP A 689 -5.07 11.64 18.96
CA ASP A 689 -6.22 12.52 19.11
C ASP A 689 -6.53 13.34 17.86
N VAL A 690 -5.51 13.84 17.16
CA VAL A 690 -5.72 14.52 15.88
C VAL A 690 -6.38 13.55 14.90
N ALA A 691 -5.96 12.28 14.89
CA ALA A 691 -6.48 11.26 14.00
C ALA A 691 -7.93 10.85 14.31
N GLN A 692 -8.34 10.95 15.57
CA GLN A 692 -9.66 10.54 16.04
C GLN A 692 -10.66 11.69 16.22
N ASP A 693 -10.28 12.88 15.79
CA ASP A 693 -10.99 14.14 16.05
C ASP A 693 -11.02 14.51 17.54
N PHE A 694 -10.41 15.65 17.86
CA PHE A 694 -10.33 16.17 19.21
C PHE A 694 -11.69 16.51 19.82
N TYR A 695 -12.73 16.70 19.00
CA TYR A 695 -14.05 17.12 19.48
C TYR A 695 -14.54 16.21 20.62
N TYR A 696 -14.41 14.89 20.47
CA TYR A 696 -14.88 13.95 21.50
C TYR A 696 -14.00 13.93 22.76
N ARG A 697 -12.67 14.02 22.59
CA ARG A 697 -11.73 14.11 23.72
C ARG A 697 -11.91 15.40 24.51
N VAL A 698 -12.17 16.51 23.82
CA VAL A 698 -12.27 17.86 24.40
C VAL A 698 -13.67 18.17 24.91
N GLU A 699 -14.76 17.77 24.27
CA GLU A 699 -16.11 18.12 24.74
C GLU A 699 -16.70 17.04 25.65
N TYR A 700 -16.44 15.77 25.39
CA TYR A 700 -17.04 14.64 26.12
C TYR A 700 -16.10 13.92 27.10
N ASN A 701 -14.83 14.34 27.20
CA ASN A 701 -13.80 13.66 28.02
C ASN A 701 -13.69 12.17 27.70
N GLU A 702 -13.87 11.79 26.44
CA GLU A 702 -13.64 10.41 26.01
C GLU A 702 -12.17 10.03 26.14
N LYS A 703 -11.90 8.75 26.40
CA LYS A 703 -10.54 8.21 26.40
C LYS A 703 -9.99 8.18 24.98
N SER A 704 -8.66 8.19 24.85
CA SER A 704 -8.05 7.99 23.54
C SER A 704 -8.41 6.61 22.99
N ASN A 705 -8.84 6.52 21.72
CA ASN A 705 -9.02 5.25 21.03
C ASN A 705 -7.68 4.57 20.66
N ARG A 706 -6.53 5.18 21.03
CA ARG A 706 -5.17 4.66 20.83
C ARG A 706 -4.84 4.24 19.39
N THR A 707 -5.52 4.83 18.42
CA THR A 707 -5.32 4.56 16.99
C THR A 707 -4.77 5.79 16.27
N LEU A 708 -3.82 5.55 15.37
CA LEU A 708 -3.28 6.57 14.48
C LEU A 708 -4.05 6.65 13.16
N ASN A 709 -4.97 5.70 12.92
CA ASN A 709 -5.84 5.74 11.76
C ASN A 709 -6.81 6.90 11.90
N TYR A 710 -7.07 7.57 10.80
CA TYR A 710 -8.05 8.63 10.75
C TYR A 710 -9.46 8.05 10.90
N ILE A 711 -10.32 8.65 11.73
CA ILE A 711 -11.70 8.16 11.91
C ILE A 711 -12.57 8.39 10.66
N ASN A 712 -12.25 9.43 9.88
CA ASN A 712 -13.02 9.88 8.73
C ASN A 712 -12.26 9.71 7.39
N ASP A 713 -11.22 8.87 7.36
CA ASP A 713 -10.34 8.65 6.21
C ASP A 713 -9.68 7.27 6.30
N ASP A 714 -9.30 6.67 5.17
CA ASP A 714 -8.70 5.33 5.10
C ASP A 714 -7.18 5.32 5.40
N ALA A 715 -6.62 6.49 5.67
CA ALA A 715 -5.20 6.68 5.96
C ALA A 715 -4.88 6.72 7.47
N SER A 716 -3.58 6.80 7.74
CA SER A 716 -3.04 6.91 9.09
C SER A 716 -2.18 8.16 9.25
N PHE A 717 -2.17 8.74 10.45
CA PHE A 717 -1.36 9.90 10.78
C PHE A 717 0.13 9.58 10.77
N TYR A 718 0.50 8.41 11.28
CA TYR A 718 1.85 7.85 11.28
C TYR A 718 1.84 6.39 10.80
N PRO A 719 2.96 5.86 10.29
CA PRO A 719 4.26 6.51 10.10
C PRO A 719 4.30 7.43 8.87
N ILE A 720 5.19 8.43 8.88
CA ILE A 720 5.40 9.35 7.76
C ILE A 720 6.81 9.25 7.16
N SER A 721 6.92 9.58 5.87
CA SER A 721 8.23 9.77 5.23
C SER A 721 8.79 11.15 5.55
N PHE A 722 10.05 11.22 5.98
CA PHE A 722 10.81 12.48 6.14
C PHE A 722 11.85 12.69 5.02
N SER A 723 12.01 11.73 4.10
CA SER A 723 13.00 11.79 3.01
C SER A 723 12.38 12.18 1.67
N SER A 724 11.09 12.50 1.63
CA SER A 724 10.35 12.90 0.43
C SER A 724 9.40 14.06 0.72
N TYR A 725 9.08 14.83 -0.32
CA TYR A 725 8.06 15.88 -0.29
C TYR A 725 6.65 15.30 -0.40
N THR A 726 6.31 14.29 0.40
CA THR A 726 5.01 13.58 0.30
C THR A 726 4.32 13.51 1.66
N GLY A 727 3.00 13.43 1.65
CA GLY A 727 2.16 13.25 2.84
C GLY A 727 2.00 14.49 3.71
N LEU A 728 1.78 14.24 5.02
CA LEU A 728 1.59 15.26 6.05
C LEU A 728 2.68 16.34 5.98
N GLY A 729 2.33 17.61 5.99
CA GLY A 729 3.30 18.72 5.92
C GLY A 729 3.78 19.10 4.52
N TYR A 730 3.24 18.47 3.49
CA TYR A 730 3.52 18.78 2.08
C TYR A 730 2.22 18.76 1.24
N GLU A 731 1.54 17.62 1.25
CA GLU A 731 0.33 17.37 0.45
C GLU A 731 -0.95 17.70 1.22
N TYR A 732 -0.94 17.53 2.55
CA TYR A 732 -2.08 17.77 3.43
C TYR A 732 -1.63 18.15 4.85
N ALA A 733 -2.58 18.65 5.63
CA ALA A 733 -2.52 18.66 7.09
C ALA A 733 -3.68 17.81 7.64
N ALA A 734 -3.62 17.47 8.92
CA ALA A 734 -4.62 16.66 9.59
C ALA A 734 -5.63 17.55 10.34
N TYR A 735 -6.93 17.27 10.19
CA TYR A 735 -8.01 17.95 10.93
C TYR A 735 -9.29 17.11 10.91
N ALA A 736 -10.10 17.21 11.97
CA ALA A 736 -11.34 16.46 12.14
C ALA A 736 -11.21 14.96 11.83
N GLY A 737 -10.09 14.38 12.24
CA GLY A 737 -9.78 12.97 12.03
C GLY A 737 -9.73 12.52 10.57
N ARG A 738 -9.23 13.36 9.65
CA ARG A 738 -8.91 13.00 8.25
C ARG A 738 -7.70 13.77 7.70
N ARG A 739 -7.14 13.31 6.57
CA ARG A 739 -6.24 14.13 5.74
C ARG A 739 -7.05 15.23 5.06
N GLN A 740 -6.55 16.46 5.07
CA GLN A 740 -7.29 17.59 4.53
C GLN A 740 -6.43 18.58 3.74
N ARG A 741 -6.92 18.94 2.55
CA ARG A 741 -6.53 20.16 1.83
C ARG A 741 -7.50 21.28 2.19
N HIS A 742 -7.10 22.54 2.03
CA HIS A 742 -8.00 23.65 2.35
C HIS A 742 -9.26 23.66 1.47
N TYR A 743 -9.19 23.17 0.23
CA TYR A 743 -10.32 23.10 -0.71
C TYR A 743 -11.48 22.21 -0.22
N ASP A 744 -11.17 21.16 0.55
CA ASP A 744 -12.16 20.23 1.08
C ASP A 744 -12.94 20.80 2.29
N VAL A 745 -12.48 21.93 2.85
CA VAL A 745 -13.15 22.63 3.96
C VAL A 745 -14.42 23.35 3.46
N SER A 746 -14.46 23.78 2.20
CA SER A 746 -15.62 24.47 1.61
C SER A 746 -16.69 23.53 1.04
N ALA A 747 -16.35 22.27 0.76
CA ALA A 747 -17.27 21.26 0.22
C ALA A 747 -18.14 20.61 1.31
N GLY A 748 -17.70 20.63 2.57
CA GLY A 748 -18.54 20.37 3.73
C GLY A 748 -18.96 21.71 4.35
N GLY A 749 -20.18 22.15 4.11
CA GLY A 749 -20.72 23.34 4.79
C GLY A 749 -20.45 23.24 6.29
N TRP A 750 -19.96 24.33 6.91
CA TRP A 750 -19.72 24.52 8.36
C TRP A 750 -18.34 24.16 8.95
N GLY A 751 -17.22 24.25 8.22
CA GLY A 751 -15.95 23.65 8.66
C GLY A 751 -14.91 24.45 9.49
N ILE A 752 -14.83 25.79 9.43
CA ILE A 752 -13.78 26.54 10.20
C ILE A 752 -14.34 27.76 10.95
N TYR A 753 -15.32 28.48 10.39
CA TYR A 753 -15.88 29.68 11.04
C TYR A 753 -16.70 29.37 12.29
N ASP A 754 -17.35 28.21 12.37
CA ASP A 754 -18.25 27.87 13.48
C ASP A 754 -17.63 27.02 14.59
N PHE A 755 -16.47 26.38 14.34
CA PHE A 755 -15.79 25.49 15.31
C PHE A 755 -14.43 25.99 15.82
N PHE A 756 -13.83 27.00 15.18
CA PHE A 756 -12.65 27.68 15.72
C PHE A 756 -12.90 29.19 15.97
N PRO A 757 -13.98 29.59 16.69
CA PRO A 757 -13.93 30.88 17.36
C PRO A 757 -12.70 30.89 18.30
N GLN A 758 -12.13 32.06 18.53
CA GLN A 758 -10.98 32.27 19.43
C GLN A 758 -11.17 31.52 20.78
N SER A 759 -12.42 31.37 21.23
CA SER A 759 -12.85 30.58 22.40
C SER A 759 -12.68 29.05 22.29
N CYS A 760 -12.75 28.43 21.11
CA CYS A 760 -12.54 26.99 20.93
C CYS A 760 -11.05 26.65 20.82
N GLY A 761 -10.22 27.52 20.22
CA GLY A 761 -8.76 27.39 20.31
C GLY A 761 -8.27 27.49 21.75
N ASP A 762 -8.81 28.47 22.50
CA ASP A 762 -8.52 28.61 23.93
C ASP A 762 -8.99 27.40 24.76
N ARG A 763 -10.16 26.80 24.46
CA ARG A 763 -10.64 25.56 25.12
C ARG A 763 -9.83 24.32 24.74
N PHE A 764 -9.46 24.19 23.47
CA PHE A 764 -8.62 23.12 22.92
C PHE A 764 -7.25 23.09 23.62
N PHE A 765 -6.58 24.24 23.70
CA PHE A 765 -5.31 24.35 24.41
C PHE A 765 -5.47 24.36 25.93
N ALA A 766 -6.58 24.84 26.51
CA ALA A 766 -6.82 24.74 27.94
C ALA A 766 -7.09 23.29 28.42
N LYS A 767 -7.51 22.36 27.55
CA LYS A 767 -7.61 20.94 27.91
C LYS A 767 -6.32 20.15 27.63
N LEU A 768 -5.60 20.46 26.55
CA LEU A 768 -4.26 19.89 26.27
C LEU A 768 -3.19 20.43 27.23
N MET A 769 -3.33 21.66 27.71
CA MET A 769 -2.41 22.37 28.60
C MET A 769 -3.21 23.20 29.62
N PRO A 770 -3.67 22.59 30.73
CA PRO A 770 -4.56 23.26 31.67
C PRO A 770 -3.85 24.37 32.43
N HIS A 771 -4.06 25.61 31.97
CA HIS A 771 -3.82 26.81 32.76
C HIS A 771 -5.03 27.75 32.70
N LYS A 772 -5.97 27.50 33.62
CA LYS A 772 -6.62 28.46 34.53
C LYS A 772 -7.84 27.76 35.14
N GLY A 773 -7.68 27.25 36.36
CA GLY A 773 -8.80 27.06 37.28
C GLY A 773 -9.79 25.92 37.01
N SER A 774 -9.33 24.74 36.55
CA SER A 774 -10.16 23.53 36.66
C SER A 774 -9.32 22.29 36.98
N ARG A 775 -9.52 21.81 38.21
CA ARG A 775 -9.20 20.51 38.80
C ARG A 775 -8.93 19.39 37.79
N LEU A 776 -7.67 19.25 37.36
CA LEU A 776 -7.11 17.92 37.13
C LEU A 776 -7.05 17.24 38.50
N ARG A 777 -7.77 16.12 38.64
CA ARG A 777 -7.64 15.23 39.80
C ARG A 777 -6.25 14.59 39.79
N LEU A 778 -5.25 15.36 40.22
CA LEU A 778 -4.14 14.89 41.03
C LEU A 778 -4.67 14.72 42.47
N THR A 779 -5.57 13.75 42.67
CA THR A 779 -6.18 13.46 43.99
C THR A 779 -5.96 12.01 44.40
N VAL A 780 -4.87 11.41 43.93
CA VAL A 780 -4.33 10.18 44.50
C VAL A 780 -2.90 10.52 44.87
N LEU A 781 -2.80 11.25 46.00
CA LEU A 781 -1.66 11.39 46.92
C LEU A 781 -1.76 12.77 47.60
N MET A 782 -1.86 12.73 48.93
CA MET A 782 -2.19 13.80 49.89
C MET A 782 -3.68 13.98 50.16
N PRO A 783 -4.24 13.14 51.07
CA PRO A 783 -4.76 13.69 52.33
C PRO A 783 -4.04 13.19 53.60
N GLN A 784 -2.99 12.38 53.48
CA GLN A 784 -2.34 11.75 54.65
C GLN A 784 -0.98 12.34 55.06
N LEU A 785 -0.52 13.40 54.37
CA LEU A 785 0.73 14.10 54.73
C LEU A 785 0.52 15.50 55.32
N GLU A 786 -0.71 16.04 55.33
CA GLU A 786 -1.04 17.28 56.05
C GLU A 786 -1.21 17.07 57.58
N GLN A 787 -0.98 15.86 58.11
CA GLN A 787 -0.96 15.59 59.56
C GLN A 787 0.45 15.38 60.14
N ALA A 788 1.52 15.53 59.34
CA ALA A 788 2.89 15.36 59.82
C ALA A 788 3.65 16.68 60.11
N ASP A 789 3.15 17.83 59.65
CA ASP A 789 3.87 19.12 59.78
C ASP A 789 3.33 20.06 60.88
N GLU A 790 2.41 19.60 61.73
CA GLU A 790 2.09 20.31 62.99
C GLU A 790 3.04 19.99 64.16
N CYS A 791 4.14 19.26 63.92
CA CYS A 791 5.02 18.85 65.02
C CYS A 791 6.53 18.93 64.71
N VAL A 792 7.00 20.01 64.09
CA VAL A 792 8.34 20.56 64.40
C VAL A 792 8.29 22.09 64.31
N ILE A 793 8.10 22.70 65.48
CA ILE A 793 8.25 24.12 65.79
C ILE A 793 9.76 24.45 65.89
N SER A 794 10.26 25.45 65.15
CA SER A 794 11.23 26.49 65.59
C SER A 794 11.77 27.31 64.42
#